data_AF-A0A081XZ94-F1
#
_entry.id   AF-A0A081XZ94-F1
#
_cell.length_a   1.000
_cell.length_b   1.000
_cell.length_c   1.000
_cell.angle_alpha   90.00
_cell.angle_beta   90.00
_cell.angle_gamma   90.00
#
_symmetry.space_group_name_H-M   'P 1'
#
loop_
_entity.id
_entity.type
_entity.pdbx_description
1 polymer ?
#
loop_
_entity_poly.entity_id
_entity_poly.type
_entity_poly.pdbx_seq_one_letter_code
_entity_poly.pdbx_strand_id
1 'polypeptide(L)'
;MSGPRESTSFAALRGQLQEAAAAFAGGPDALEGILLGMVDDVDRAAREPLEIFPVCHHSPASALAMARRLREKQPKVVYLELCEDLAPLLTELRNCRLPVAVQAFAGDVDGFPQEWAPLSVVAPITEASAEYQAVAYALDTPGVELVLVDRSSDHVFQWDGRGDRAPEGGEPPAEEEAALHGEAVGVEIGDLRPRFAELEEHLLRHGKVRHWSEWWHQYVEVPLGDGAADHDTYRQVMFLIGSLFRRLAPGDGARVRVDEDRERYMWTRMREHLAATGTDPEDCLYVCGAFHAASRVEEFGVHGGTGTFTIPPRTATTWQYGLIPSSHAAIEAQFGLAAGSMSIAATEWAKSLKRTRVTPYRLDGQAGTKKTGRRKAAAAPVVAAAPSADAGDRLSGFLRRPPVLDGLDEAELLGWSVDIVRAARRNGYLASTADAIAVFETSILLAGMRDRAKPTPYDFQDAAVTCIEKDSVPGRRDVRRLVEIMMGGDRIGQVGYEALPPLARDVYDRLEPLGLKLQQRGVQRALLDMTSRPELQACSDILWMLRRLMPHGAARPIMGERRLGERSIQESWDLAIGTHQRALIELGYEGVSLEQVLEQRLRREAYGPQATTATVLAAVEDTLLYLRGRRLADELGTHALKVLAAERGVDGAPEVLRRARALLAYYRTSEPVLPGWIESFVKTGYAHYCTLLPTAFRDEDATVGQVAAMLGFLFSMESLALSLGCDRTQLELAVAQSHPDDPSKTALLWAAQVQLGTLSRAELRTRCEALLDNPLVVPAYPRYLSGFVQALEPVPGLADVVVEAVSNAFGRLPDAVLLPWLPLLITTLRSGAGDLAPLLIREAGRIFPGRLAALDAWTPPWRMPEADPFAAKPVAGVRRGAALLTAHPATCDAVAGVLGCEGGWAPSEAPAARGVGLLAAYPAACDAVAGLLGCAEAWVTAGPGPSGAVLTSRHPATAGALASLLTGD
;
A
#
# COMPACT_ATOMS: atom_id res chain seq x y z
N MET A 1 82.70 20.89 7.76
CA MET A 1 82.92 22.28 8.20
C MET A 1 81.57 22.97 8.23
N SER A 2 81.17 23.44 9.40
CA SER A 2 79.86 24.04 9.66
C SER A 2 79.81 25.49 9.16
N GLY A 3 78.80 25.82 8.35
CA GLY A 3 78.36 27.19 8.10
C GLY A 3 77.21 27.57 9.06
N PRO A 4 77.02 28.86 9.36
CA PRO A 4 76.17 29.31 10.47
C PRO A 4 74.69 29.10 10.15
N ARG A 5 73.96 28.48 11.09
CA ARG A 5 72.50 28.41 11.09
C ARG A 5 71.94 29.82 11.29
N GLU A 6 71.45 30.45 10.22
CA GLU A 6 70.52 31.57 10.34
C GLU A 6 69.21 31.06 10.95
N SER A 7 68.93 31.50 12.17
CA SER A 7 67.63 31.34 12.82
C SER A 7 66.60 32.21 12.09
N THR A 8 65.94 31.65 11.09
CA THR A 8 64.78 32.32 10.47
C THR A 8 63.61 32.29 11.45
N SER A 9 62.88 33.41 11.61
CA SER A 9 61.79 33.60 12.59
C SER A 9 60.62 32.61 12.43
N PHE A 10 60.63 31.79 11.38
CA PHE A 10 59.61 30.80 11.07
C PHE A 10 60.13 29.35 11.15
N ALA A 11 61.35 29.09 11.61
CA ALA A 11 61.89 27.73 11.68
C ALA A 11 61.04 26.81 12.58
N ALA A 12 60.56 27.31 13.72
CA ALA A 12 59.66 26.58 14.61
C ALA A 12 58.28 26.34 13.98
N LEU A 13 57.71 27.33 13.30
CA LEU A 13 56.44 27.19 12.57
C LEU A 13 56.56 26.23 11.39
N ARG A 14 57.69 26.25 10.67
CA ARG A 14 57.97 25.35 9.54
C ARG A 14 58.14 23.90 10.03
N GLY A 15 58.79 23.71 11.18
CA GLY A 15 58.86 22.42 11.87
C GLY A 15 57.49 21.92 12.31
N GLN A 16 56.66 22.78 12.92
CA GLN A 16 55.28 22.43 13.30
C GLN A 16 54.37 22.14 12.10
N LEU A 17 54.53 22.86 10.98
CA LEU A 17 53.79 22.59 9.76
C LEU A 17 54.27 21.30 9.08
N GLN A 18 55.57 20.98 9.15
CA GLN A 18 56.10 19.70 8.68
C GLN A 18 55.68 18.53 9.57
N GLU A 19 55.66 18.69 10.89
CA GLU A 19 55.13 17.70 11.83
C GLU A 19 53.61 17.54 11.68
N ALA A 20 52.87 18.63 11.47
CA ALA A 20 51.44 18.58 11.19
C ALA A 20 51.15 17.93 9.83
N ALA A 21 51.94 18.23 8.79
CA ALA A 21 51.82 17.56 7.49
C ALA A 21 52.21 16.08 7.56
N ALA A 22 53.24 15.72 8.33
CA ALA A 22 53.61 14.34 8.57
C ALA A 22 52.56 13.60 9.43
N ALA A 23 51.96 14.25 10.41
CA ALA A 23 50.87 13.69 11.22
C ALA A 23 49.57 13.56 10.42
N PHE A 24 49.29 14.50 9.51
CA PHE A 24 48.10 14.51 8.66
C PHE A 24 48.21 13.52 7.49
N ALA A 25 49.41 13.31 6.94
CA ALA A 25 49.67 12.36 5.85
C ALA A 25 50.16 10.98 6.34
N GLY A 26 50.53 10.80 7.61
CA GLY A 26 51.10 9.56 8.14
C GLY A 26 52.63 9.39 7.95
N GLY A 27 53.33 10.45 7.54
CA GLY A 27 54.80 10.51 7.41
C GLY A 27 55.26 11.31 6.18
N PRO A 28 56.55 11.69 6.10
CA PRO A 28 57.11 12.38 4.92
C PRO A 28 57.05 11.52 3.64
N ASP A 29 57.02 10.19 3.78
CA ASP A 29 57.04 9.23 2.66
C ASP A 29 55.63 8.66 2.34
N ALA A 30 54.56 9.20 2.93
CA ALA A 30 53.23 8.62 2.79
C ALA A 30 52.68 8.67 1.35
N LEU A 31 52.92 9.77 0.63
CA LEU A 31 52.55 9.88 -0.78
C LEU A 31 53.37 8.90 -1.64
N GLU A 32 54.66 8.74 -1.34
CA GLU A 32 55.53 7.76 -1.99
C GLU A 32 55.03 6.33 -1.72
N GLY A 33 54.68 6.00 -0.48
CA GLY A 33 54.10 4.71 -0.12
C GLY A 33 52.72 4.43 -0.74
N ILE A 34 51.93 5.47 -1.01
CA ILE A 34 50.68 5.34 -1.76
C ILE A 34 50.99 5.03 -3.23
N LEU A 35 51.80 5.86 -3.89
CA LEU A 35 52.07 5.76 -5.33
C LEU A 35 52.84 4.48 -5.69
N LEU A 36 53.91 4.14 -4.95
CA LEU A 36 54.65 2.89 -5.14
C LEU A 36 53.78 1.69 -4.81
N GLY A 37 53.02 1.77 -3.72
CA GLY A 37 52.14 0.67 -3.32
C GLY A 37 51.02 0.39 -4.33
N MET A 38 50.54 1.38 -5.09
CA MET A 38 49.60 1.14 -6.19
C MET A 38 50.23 0.27 -7.28
N VAL A 39 51.49 0.52 -7.61
CA VAL A 39 52.25 -0.29 -8.57
C VAL A 39 52.48 -1.70 -8.00
N ASP A 40 52.83 -1.82 -6.71
CA ASP A 40 53.01 -3.11 -6.05
C ASP A 40 51.71 -3.96 -6.05
N ASP A 41 50.55 -3.32 -5.90
CA ASP A 41 49.25 -4.01 -5.96
C ASP A 41 48.96 -4.52 -7.38
N VAL A 42 49.29 -3.74 -8.42
CA VAL A 42 49.19 -4.17 -9.83
C VAL A 42 50.14 -5.34 -10.11
N ASP A 43 51.39 -5.24 -9.69
CA ASP A 43 52.41 -6.29 -9.86
C ASP A 43 52.01 -7.58 -9.15
N ARG A 44 51.48 -7.48 -7.92
CA ARG A 44 50.97 -8.63 -7.17
C ARG A 44 49.82 -9.30 -7.92
N ALA A 45 48.85 -8.52 -8.39
CA ALA A 45 47.70 -9.05 -9.10
C ALA A 45 48.05 -9.62 -10.49
N ALA A 46 49.06 -9.06 -11.17
CA ALA A 46 49.53 -9.55 -12.47
C ALA A 46 50.23 -10.92 -12.39
N ARG A 47 50.83 -11.25 -11.23
CA ARG A 47 51.49 -12.53 -10.96
C ARG A 47 50.56 -13.63 -10.45
N GLU A 48 49.32 -13.28 -10.11
CA GLU A 48 48.34 -14.23 -9.60
C GLU A 48 47.92 -15.23 -10.71
N PRO A 49 48.05 -16.56 -10.49
CA PRO A 49 47.67 -17.57 -11.49
C PRO A 49 46.18 -17.52 -11.85
N LEU A 50 45.33 -17.30 -10.85
CA LEU A 50 43.92 -17.02 -11.05
C LEU A 50 43.75 -15.60 -11.60
N GLU A 51 43.30 -15.48 -12.84
CA GLU A 51 43.16 -14.15 -13.44
C GLU A 51 42.04 -13.35 -12.79
N ILE A 52 42.40 -12.23 -12.17
CA ILE A 52 41.48 -11.28 -11.58
C ILE A 52 41.11 -10.22 -12.63
N PHE A 53 39.82 -10.10 -12.93
CA PHE A 53 39.24 -9.14 -13.85
C PHE A 53 38.49 -8.04 -13.07
N PRO A 54 39.12 -6.88 -12.83
CA PRO A 54 38.51 -5.77 -12.13
C PRO A 54 37.45 -5.06 -12.99
N VAL A 55 36.30 -4.76 -12.39
CA VAL A 55 35.19 -4.08 -13.08
C VAL A 55 34.73 -2.83 -12.34
N CYS A 56 34.10 -1.92 -13.09
CA CYS A 56 33.12 -0.99 -12.54
C CYS A 56 31.74 -1.54 -12.90
N HIS A 57 30.82 -1.54 -11.95
CA HIS A 57 29.51 -2.15 -12.17
C HIS A 57 28.66 -1.27 -13.07
N HIS A 58 27.87 -1.92 -13.93
CA HIS A 58 27.08 -1.23 -14.95
C HIS A 58 27.91 -0.34 -15.91
N SER A 59 29.20 -0.66 -16.07
CA SER A 59 30.14 0.02 -16.96
C SER A 59 30.13 -0.56 -18.38
N PRO A 60 29.93 0.28 -19.42
CA PRO A 60 30.10 -0.12 -20.80
C PRO A 60 31.53 -0.54 -21.15
N ALA A 61 32.57 0.13 -20.62
CA ALA A 61 33.95 -0.27 -20.89
C ALA A 61 34.27 -1.61 -20.24
N SER A 62 33.84 -1.85 -19.00
CA SER A 62 34.01 -3.17 -18.35
C SER A 62 33.27 -4.27 -19.11
N ALA A 63 32.04 -4.02 -19.56
CA ALA A 63 31.28 -4.98 -20.38
C ALA A 63 32.00 -5.31 -21.70
N LEU A 64 32.58 -4.29 -22.35
CA LEU A 64 33.27 -4.47 -23.62
C LEU A 64 34.59 -5.23 -23.46
N ALA A 65 35.38 -4.86 -22.44
CA ALA A 65 36.62 -5.52 -22.09
C ALA A 65 36.36 -6.99 -21.70
N MET A 66 35.31 -7.25 -20.91
CA MET A 66 34.89 -8.59 -20.54
C MET A 66 34.52 -9.43 -21.77
N ALA A 67 33.67 -8.90 -22.65
CA ALA A 67 33.25 -9.61 -23.86
C ALA A 67 34.44 -9.93 -24.79
N ARG A 68 35.47 -9.07 -24.86
CA ARG A 68 36.73 -9.39 -25.57
C ARG A 68 37.48 -10.49 -24.85
N ARG A 69 37.70 -10.34 -23.54
CA ARG A 69 38.53 -11.25 -22.76
C ARG A 69 37.97 -12.67 -22.72
N LEU A 70 36.66 -12.84 -22.57
CA LEU A 70 36.02 -14.16 -22.59
C LEU A 70 36.22 -14.91 -23.91
N ARG A 71 36.36 -14.20 -25.03
CA ARG A 71 36.67 -14.82 -26.34
C ARG A 71 38.11 -15.25 -26.47
N GLU A 72 39.01 -14.50 -25.85
CA GLU A 72 40.44 -14.76 -25.90
C GLU A 72 40.86 -15.84 -24.91
N LYS A 73 40.44 -15.71 -23.65
CA LYS A 73 40.82 -16.61 -22.55
C LYS A 73 40.02 -17.93 -22.57
N GLN A 74 38.74 -17.86 -22.92
CA GLN A 74 37.80 -19.00 -22.84
C GLN A 74 37.89 -19.78 -21.51
N PRO A 75 37.69 -19.11 -20.35
CA PRO A 75 37.84 -19.76 -19.06
C PRO A 75 36.83 -20.89 -18.87
N LYS A 76 37.23 -21.93 -18.13
CA LYS A 76 36.38 -23.07 -17.74
C LYS A 76 35.55 -22.77 -16.49
N VAL A 77 36.04 -21.89 -15.62
CA VAL A 77 35.30 -21.44 -14.43
C VAL A 77 35.32 -19.93 -14.36
N VAL A 78 34.16 -19.34 -14.11
CA VAL A 78 33.99 -17.92 -13.86
C VAL A 78 33.54 -17.75 -12.41
N TYR A 79 34.41 -17.16 -11.58
CA TYR A 79 34.05 -16.69 -10.25
C TYR A 79 33.48 -15.28 -10.37
N LEU A 80 32.33 -15.03 -9.76
CA LEU A 80 31.64 -13.74 -9.84
C LEU A 80 31.34 -13.19 -8.44
N GLU A 81 31.73 -11.95 -8.19
CA GLU A 81 31.30 -11.17 -7.02
C GLU A 81 29.77 -10.95 -7.10
N LEU A 82 29.03 -11.86 -6.49
CA LEU A 82 27.59 -11.79 -6.25
C LEU A 82 27.28 -12.78 -5.12
N CYS A 83 26.23 -12.53 -4.34
CA CYS A 83 25.87 -13.38 -3.21
C CYS A 83 25.70 -14.84 -3.64
N GLU A 84 26.40 -15.75 -2.98
CA GLU A 84 26.46 -17.18 -3.36
C GLU A 84 25.07 -17.85 -3.47
N ASP A 85 24.08 -17.38 -2.72
CA ASP A 85 22.72 -17.93 -2.69
C ASP A 85 21.78 -17.41 -3.80
N LEU A 86 22.21 -16.41 -4.59
CA LEU A 86 21.46 -15.92 -5.74
C LEU A 86 21.71 -16.72 -7.02
N ALA A 87 22.67 -17.65 -7.02
CA ALA A 87 23.09 -18.42 -8.19
C ALA A 87 21.93 -19.12 -8.93
N PRO A 88 20.95 -19.74 -8.25
CA PRO A 88 19.84 -20.42 -8.92
C PRO A 88 18.96 -19.50 -9.78
N LEU A 89 18.96 -18.19 -9.53
CA LEU A 89 18.13 -17.23 -10.27
C LEU A 89 18.74 -16.82 -11.61
N LEU A 90 20.06 -17.01 -11.80
CA LEU A 90 20.75 -16.50 -12.99
C LEU A 90 20.32 -17.23 -14.27
N THR A 91 19.90 -18.49 -14.17
CA THR A 91 19.36 -19.24 -15.31
C THR A 91 18.05 -18.67 -15.84
N GLU A 92 17.26 -18.04 -14.96
CA GLU A 92 15.96 -17.44 -15.28
C GLU A 92 16.07 -16.09 -15.99
N LEU A 93 17.27 -15.49 -16.06
CA LEU A 93 17.51 -14.24 -16.81
C LEU A 93 17.20 -14.38 -18.31
N ARG A 94 17.20 -15.60 -18.87
CA ARG A 94 16.77 -15.86 -20.25
C ARG A 94 15.28 -15.59 -20.46
N ASN A 95 14.48 -15.74 -19.41
CA ASN A 95 13.05 -15.47 -19.45
C ASN A 95 12.75 -13.98 -19.26
N CYS A 96 13.77 -13.13 -19.10
CA CYS A 96 13.60 -11.73 -18.74
C CYS A 96 14.05 -10.76 -19.84
N ARG A 97 13.44 -9.56 -19.83
CA ARG A 97 13.92 -8.40 -20.57
C ARG A 97 14.63 -7.47 -19.58
N LEU A 98 15.93 -7.22 -19.76
CA LEU A 98 16.71 -6.36 -18.87
C LEU A 98 16.31 -4.87 -18.97
N PRO A 99 16.43 -4.10 -17.87
CA PRO A 99 17.00 -4.49 -16.57
C PRO A 99 16.03 -5.23 -15.64
N VAL A 100 16.51 -6.29 -14.98
CA VAL A 100 15.81 -6.95 -13.86
C VAL A 100 16.75 -7.05 -12.68
N ALA A 101 16.25 -7.36 -11.50
CA ALA A 101 17.09 -7.60 -10.34
C ALA A 101 16.84 -9.00 -9.78
N VAL A 102 17.92 -9.68 -9.38
CA VAL A 102 17.83 -10.86 -8.53
C VAL A 102 17.55 -10.39 -7.11
N GLN A 103 16.62 -11.06 -6.45
CA GLN A 103 16.17 -10.69 -5.12
C GLN A 103 16.22 -11.90 -4.19
N ALA A 104 16.72 -11.67 -2.98
CA ALA A 104 16.45 -12.49 -1.82
C ALA A 104 15.52 -11.73 -0.86
N PHE A 105 14.54 -12.42 -0.29
CA PHE A 105 13.52 -11.86 0.59
C PHE A 105 13.28 -12.80 1.77
N ALA A 106 13.17 -12.25 2.98
CA ALA A 106 12.77 -12.98 4.17
C ALA A 106 11.69 -12.18 4.91
N GLY A 107 10.47 -12.73 4.92
CA GLY A 107 9.34 -12.13 5.63
C GLY A 107 9.37 -12.38 7.13
N ASP A 108 9.79 -13.58 7.53
CA ASP A 108 10.01 -13.98 8.92
C ASP A 108 11.50 -14.27 9.14
N VAL A 109 12.07 -13.75 10.23
CA VAL A 109 13.50 -13.89 10.55
C VAL A 109 13.71 -14.80 11.75
N ASP A 110 14.80 -15.58 11.73
CA ASP A 110 15.24 -16.43 12.84
C ASP A 110 16.77 -16.29 13.00
N GLY A 111 17.17 -15.52 14.01
CA GLY A 111 18.56 -15.12 14.26
C GLY A 111 18.82 -13.62 14.08
N PHE A 112 17.87 -12.86 13.53
CA PHE A 112 17.87 -11.39 13.47
C PHE A 112 16.77 -10.78 14.37
N PRO A 113 16.90 -9.50 14.79
CA PRO A 113 15.83 -8.78 15.46
C PRO A 113 14.54 -8.75 14.61
N GLN A 114 13.39 -9.05 15.22
CA GLN A 114 12.11 -9.09 14.52
C GLN A 114 11.72 -7.72 13.93
N GLU A 115 12.17 -6.63 14.54
CA GLU A 115 11.97 -5.27 14.02
C GLU A 115 12.69 -4.98 12.69
N TRP A 116 13.65 -5.82 12.29
CA TRP A 116 14.32 -5.66 11.00
C TRP A 116 13.54 -6.28 9.84
N ALA A 117 12.60 -7.20 10.14
CA ALA A 117 11.81 -7.86 9.11
C ALA A 117 10.77 -6.90 8.50
N PRO A 118 10.49 -6.99 7.18
CA PRO A 118 11.07 -7.94 6.24
C PRO A 118 12.50 -7.56 5.79
N LEU A 119 13.36 -8.57 5.59
CA LEU A 119 14.69 -8.37 5.02
C LEU A 119 14.63 -8.56 3.51
N SER A 120 15.27 -7.67 2.75
CA SER A 120 15.40 -7.84 1.31
C SER A 120 16.77 -7.42 0.80
N VAL A 121 17.35 -8.26 -0.06
CA VAL A 121 18.60 -8.04 -0.78
C VAL A 121 18.28 -8.02 -2.27
N VAL A 122 18.75 -6.99 -2.99
CA VAL A 122 18.52 -6.84 -4.43
C VAL A 122 19.84 -6.56 -5.15
N ALA A 123 20.09 -7.30 -6.24
CA ALA A 123 21.21 -7.03 -7.15
C ALA A 123 20.70 -6.84 -8.59
N PRO A 124 20.67 -5.59 -9.10
CA PRO A 124 20.21 -5.31 -10.45
C PRO A 124 21.20 -5.79 -11.52
N ILE A 125 20.67 -6.25 -12.66
CA ILE A 125 21.44 -6.74 -13.81
C ILE A 125 21.03 -5.97 -15.06
N THR A 126 22.03 -5.47 -15.78
CA THR A 126 21.87 -4.73 -17.05
C THR A 126 22.71 -5.37 -18.15
N GLU A 127 22.30 -5.20 -19.41
CA GLU A 127 23.09 -5.73 -20.55
C GLU A 127 24.49 -5.09 -20.64
N ALA A 128 24.59 -3.80 -20.30
CA ALA A 128 25.81 -3.00 -20.32
C ALA A 128 26.65 -3.18 -19.04
N SER A 129 26.88 -4.43 -18.63
CA SER A 129 27.69 -4.74 -17.44
C SER A 129 28.56 -5.98 -17.68
N ALA A 130 29.75 -6.01 -17.08
CA ALA A 130 30.69 -7.13 -17.21
C ALA A 130 30.13 -8.42 -16.61
N GLU A 131 29.39 -8.31 -15.51
CA GLU A 131 28.71 -9.40 -14.82
C GLU A 131 27.74 -10.10 -15.76
N TYR A 132 26.88 -9.34 -16.47
CA TYR A 132 25.95 -9.95 -17.42
C TYR A 132 26.69 -10.65 -18.58
N GLN A 133 27.78 -10.06 -19.09
CA GLN A 133 28.58 -10.71 -20.14
C GLN A 133 29.20 -12.03 -19.65
N ALA A 134 29.69 -12.06 -18.41
CA ALA A 134 30.26 -13.24 -17.77
C ALA A 134 29.20 -14.33 -17.50
N VAL A 135 28.03 -13.94 -16.97
CA VAL A 135 26.89 -14.83 -16.75
C VAL A 135 26.40 -15.42 -18.07
N ALA A 136 26.19 -14.59 -19.10
CA ALA A 136 25.73 -15.06 -20.40
C ALA A 136 26.73 -16.01 -21.07
N TYR A 137 28.04 -15.73 -20.96
CA TYR A 137 29.07 -16.64 -21.43
C TYR A 137 29.02 -17.99 -20.72
N ALA A 138 29.00 -17.99 -19.38
CA ALA A 138 29.07 -19.23 -18.61
C ALA A 138 27.83 -20.11 -18.81
N LEU A 139 26.63 -19.51 -18.86
CA LEU A 139 25.38 -20.26 -18.99
C LEU A 139 25.14 -20.86 -20.38
N ASP A 140 25.67 -20.25 -21.45
CA ASP A 140 25.45 -20.73 -22.83
C ASP A 140 26.68 -21.42 -23.43
N THR A 141 27.83 -21.41 -22.74
CA THR A 141 29.03 -22.12 -23.18
C THR A 141 29.10 -23.50 -22.51
N PRO A 142 29.02 -24.61 -23.26
CA PRO A 142 29.05 -25.95 -22.67
C PRO A 142 30.34 -26.21 -21.88
N GLY A 143 30.19 -26.74 -20.67
CA GLY A 143 31.33 -27.14 -19.82
C GLY A 143 32.00 -25.99 -19.06
N VAL A 144 31.44 -24.77 -19.13
CA VAL A 144 31.86 -23.64 -18.29
C VAL A 144 31.00 -23.61 -17.03
N GLU A 145 31.65 -23.45 -15.88
CA GLU A 145 31.00 -23.30 -14.59
C GLU A 145 30.96 -21.83 -14.15
N LEU A 146 29.83 -21.41 -13.57
CA LEU A 146 29.67 -20.10 -12.94
C LEU A 146 29.55 -20.30 -11.43
N VAL A 147 30.45 -19.68 -10.67
CA VAL A 147 30.51 -19.79 -9.22
C VAL A 147 30.38 -18.40 -8.62
N LEU A 148 29.32 -18.18 -7.84
CA LEU A 148 29.13 -16.94 -7.10
C LEU A 148 29.90 -17.03 -5.78
N VAL A 149 30.78 -16.05 -5.51
CA VAL A 149 31.78 -16.16 -4.43
C VAL A 149 31.62 -15.14 -3.31
N ASP A 150 30.72 -14.17 -3.45
CA ASP A 150 30.50 -13.19 -2.38
C ASP A 150 29.56 -13.76 -1.30
N ARG A 151 29.54 -13.09 -0.14
CA ARG A 151 28.75 -13.45 1.04
C ARG A 151 27.29 -13.69 0.69
N SER A 152 26.67 -14.67 1.34
CA SER A 152 25.24 -14.95 1.14
C SER A 152 24.36 -13.77 1.58
N SER A 153 23.11 -13.75 1.13
CA SER A 153 22.12 -12.72 1.50
C SER A 153 21.95 -12.61 3.02
N ASP A 154 22.02 -13.74 3.73
CA ASP A 154 22.05 -13.79 5.21
C ASP A 154 23.26 -13.02 5.80
N HIS A 155 24.46 -13.25 5.29
CA HIS A 155 25.69 -12.60 5.74
C HIS A 155 25.72 -11.10 5.44
N VAL A 156 24.99 -10.64 4.42
CA VAL A 156 24.79 -9.20 4.19
C VAL A 156 24.26 -8.56 5.46
N PHE A 157 23.20 -9.10 6.07
CA PHE A 157 22.61 -8.57 7.30
C PHE A 157 23.38 -8.90 8.57
N GLN A 158 24.13 -10.02 8.61
CA GLN A 158 24.98 -10.31 9.77
C GLN A 158 26.12 -9.29 9.92
N TRP A 159 26.62 -8.76 8.79
CA TRP A 159 27.77 -7.86 8.78
C TRP A 159 27.36 -6.38 8.67
N ASP A 160 26.14 -6.11 8.25
CA ASP A 160 25.55 -4.76 8.20
C ASP A 160 25.04 -4.38 9.60
N GLY A 161 25.81 -3.55 10.31
CA GLY A 161 25.54 -3.11 11.68
C GLY A 161 24.38 -2.10 11.78
N ARG A 162 23.19 -2.43 11.26
CA ARG A 162 21.99 -1.58 11.24
C ARG A 162 21.59 -1.00 12.61
N GLY A 163 22.11 -1.54 13.71
CA GLY A 163 21.94 -0.98 15.06
C GLY A 163 22.41 0.47 15.24
N ASP A 164 23.33 0.99 14.39
CA ASP A 164 23.89 2.35 14.53
C ASP A 164 23.49 3.33 13.41
N ARG A 165 22.77 2.88 12.37
CA ARG A 165 22.32 3.74 11.27
C ARG A 165 20.79 3.81 11.28
N ALA A 166 20.25 4.85 11.90
CA ALA A 166 18.89 5.30 11.58
C ALA A 166 18.83 5.56 10.06
N PRO A 167 17.76 5.18 9.36
CA PRO A 167 17.58 5.63 7.99
C PRO A 167 17.56 7.15 8.02
N GLU A 168 18.60 7.81 7.48
CA GLU A 168 18.52 9.23 7.20
C GLU A 168 17.30 9.40 6.31
N GLY A 169 16.34 10.20 6.78
CA GLY A 169 15.07 10.47 6.11
C GLY A 169 15.31 11.19 4.78
N GLY A 170 15.76 10.45 3.78
CA GLY A 170 15.69 10.84 2.40
C GLY A 170 14.21 10.99 2.04
N GLU A 171 13.89 12.03 1.28
CA GLU A 171 12.55 12.18 0.72
C GLU A 171 12.19 10.88 -0.02
N PRO A 172 10.97 10.34 0.17
CA PRO A 172 10.54 9.16 -0.57
C PRO A 172 10.70 9.46 -2.07
N PRO A 173 11.20 8.49 -2.87
CA PRO A 173 11.41 8.72 -4.29
C PRO A 173 10.13 9.27 -4.90
N ALA A 174 10.22 10.43 -5.56
CA ALA A 174 9.07 11.15 -6.08
C ALA A 174 8.28 10.36 -7.15
N GLU A 175 8.80 9.21 -7.61
CA GLU A 175 8.30 8.44 -8.74
C GLU A 175 8.23 6.93 -8.46
N GLU A 176 7.16 6.28 -8.94
CA GLU A 176 6.94 4.83 -8.84
C GLU A 176 8.09 4.00 -9.45
N GLU A 177 8.76 4.54 -10.47
CA GLU A 177 9.86 3.90 -11.18
C GLU A 177 11.15 3.78 -10.34
N ALA A 178 11.51 4.84 -9.61
CA ALA A 178 12.67 4.83 -8.72
C ALA A 178 12.43 3.99 -7.46
N ALA A 179 11.15 3.76 -7.12
CA ALA A 179 10.74 2.93 -6.00
C ALA A 179 10.77 1.41 -6.30
N LEU A 180 11.20 0.95 -7.50
CA LEU A 180 11.19 -0.47 -7.88
C LEU A 180 12.13 -1.37 -7.07
N HIS A 181 13.07 -0.82 -6.30
CA HIS A 181 13.86 -1.59 -5.31
C HIS A 181 13.36 -1.42 -3.87
N GLY A 182 12.57 -0.38 -3.59
CA GLY A 182 11.98 -0.14 -2.26
C GLY A 182 13.06 0.09 -1.21
N GLU A 183 12.85 -0.40 0.01
CA GLU A 183 13.83 -0.32 1.12
C GLU A 183 14.85 -1.47 1.11
N ALA A 184 14.94 -2.23 0.02
CA ALA A 184 15.86 -3.36 -0.07
C ALA A 184 17.32 -2.89 0.02
N VAL A 185 18.16 -3.71 0.66
CA VAL A 185 19.61 -3.52 0.62
C VAL A 185 20.07 -3.82 -0.81
N GLY A 186 20.53 -2.79 -1.48
CA GLY A 186 21.26 -2.95 -2.72
C GLY A 186 22.59 -3.62 -2.48
N VAL A 187 22.83 -4.80 -3.07
CA VAL A 187 24.18 -5.37 -3.06
C VAL A 187 25.02 -4.50 -3.99
N GLU A 188 25.84 -3.64 -3.38
CA GLU A 188 26.99 -3.04 -4.03
C GLU A 188 27.92 -4.17 -4.43
N ILE A 189 27.75 -4.64 -5.66
CA ILE A 189 28.91 -5.12 -6.40
C ILE A 189 29.82 -3.87 -6.46
N GLY A 190 31.02 -3.95 -5.87
CA GLY A 190 31.85 -2.83 -5.37
C GLY A 190 31.61 -1.38 -5.86
N ASP A 191 31.19 -0.48 -4.96
CA ASP A 191 31.14 0.97 -5.21
C ASP A 191 32.54 1.52 -5.55
N LEU A 192 32.65 2.11 -6.74
CA LEU A 192 33.89 2.66 -7.28
C LEU A 192 33.87 4.20 -7.25
N ARG A 193 33.71 4.74 -6.04
CA ARG A 193 33.72 6.17 -5.75
C ARG A 193 34.81 6.50 -4.72
N PRO A 194 35.44 7.69 -4.80
CA PRO A 194 36.35 8.15 -3.75
C PRO A 194 35.62 8.14 -2.40
N ARG A 195 36.16 7.43 -1.42
CA ARG A 195 35.64 7.43 -0.04
C ARG A 195 36.09 8.63 0.79
N PHE A 196 36.69 9.60 0.12
CA PHE A 196 37.19 10.85 0.66
C PHE A 196 36.51 11.98 -0.11
N ALA A 197 35.54 12.64 0.54
CA ALA A 197 34.67 13.63 -0.10
C ALA A 197 35.46 14.79 -0.71
N GLU A 198 36.56 15.18 -0.09
CA GLU A 198 37.45 16.23 -0.55
C GLU A 198 38.19 15.83 -1.83
N LEU A 199 38.56 14.56 -2.00
CA LEU A 199 39.13 14.08 -3.27
C LEU A 199 38.07 14.11 -4.36
N GLU A 200 36.85 13.65 -4.07
CA GLU A 200 35.77 13.75 -5.03
C GLU A 200 35.50 15.22 -5.42
N GLU A 201 35.32 16.10 -4.44
CA GLU A 201 35.11 17.53 -4.67
C GLU A 201 36.27 18.14 -5.48
N HIS A 202 37.50 17.75 -5.17
CA HIS A 202 38.68 18.18 -5.91
C HIS A 202 38.64 17.71 -7.37
N LEU A 203 38.37 16.42 -7.62
CA LEU A 203 38.25 15.85 -8.96
C LEU A 203 37.11 16.49 -9.75
N LEU A 204 35.96 16.72 -9.12
CA LEU A 204 34.82 17.40 -9.75
C LEU A 204 35.15 18.86 -10.11
N ARG A 205 35.75 19.60 -9.17
CA ARG A 205 36.15 21.00 -9.37
C ARG A 205 37.18 21.15 -10.49
N HIS A 206 38.19 20.27 -10.52
CA HIS A 206 39.24 20.31 -11.54
C HIS A 206 38.78 19.75 -12.90
N GLY A 207 37.91 18.74 -12.89
CA GLY A 207 37.22 18.23 -14.08
C GLY A 207 36.14 19.18 -14.61
N LYS A 208 35.79 20.23 -13.86
CA LYS A 208 34.73 21.20 -14.19
C LYS A 208 33.37 20.52 -14.48
N VAL A 209 33.07 19.48 -13.70
CA VAL A 209 31.88 18.61 -13.80
C VAL A 209 31.08 18.67 -12.51
N ARG A 210 29.78 18.37 -12.56
CA ARG A 210 28.89 18.48 -11.38
C ARG A 210 28.75 17.16 -10.63
N HIS A 211 28.80 16.04 -11.34
CA HIS A 211 28.47 14.72 -10.80
C HIS A 211 29.62 13.73 -10.96
N TRP A 212 29.79 12.83 -10.00
CA TRP A 212 30.78 11.75 -10.09
C TRP A 212 30.61 10.91 -11.36
N SER A 213 29.37 10.55 -11.69
CA SER A 213 29.04 9.79 -12.91
C SER A 213 29.47 10.52 -14.20
N GLU A 214 29.42 11.85 -14.21
CA GLU A 214 29.90 12.67 -15.34
C GLU A 214 31.43 12.62 -15.45
N TRP A 215 32.12 12.79 -14.31
CA TRP A 215 33.58 12.69 -14.23
C TRP A 215 34.07 11.31 -14.69
N TRP A 216 33.50 10.25 -14.11
CA TRP A 216 33.84 8.86 -14.41
C TRP A 216 33.66 8.56 -15.89
N HIS A 217 32.53 8.98 -16.46
CA HIS A 217 32.25 8.78 -17.87
C HIS A 217 33.32 9.40 -18.78
N GLN A 218 33.72 10.65 -18.50
CA GLN A 218 34.69 11.36 -19.35
C GLN A 218 36.12 10.85 -19.22
N TYR A 219 36.57 10.62 -17.99
CA TYR A 219 37.99 10.39 -17.70
C TYR A 219 38.35 8.91 -17.57
N VAL A 220 37.36 8.02 -17.43
CA VAL A 220 37.60 6.57 -17.29
C VAL A 220 36.86 5.77 -18.36
N GLU A 221 35.54 5.92 -18.50
CA GLU A 221 34.77 5.07 -19.43
C GLU A 221 35.18 5.24 -20.88
N VAL A 222 35.16 6.48 -21.38
CA VAL A 222 35.49 6.75 -22.80
C VAL A 222 36.94 6.31 -23.12
N PRO A 223 37.98 6.72 -22.35
CA PRO A 223 39.35 6.28 -22.62
C PRO A 223 39.55 4.77 -22.64
N LEU A 224 38.86 4.02 -21.77
CA LEU A 224 38.95 2.56 -21.70
C LEU A 224 38.08 1.87 -22.77
N GLY A 225 36.95 2.47 -23.17
CA GLY A 225 35.99 1.91 -24.12
C GLY A 225 36.38 2.06 -25.60
N ASP A 226 37.23 3.02 -25.94
CA ASP A 226 37.59 3.42 -27.30
C ASP A 226 38.44 2.41 -28.10
N GLY A 227 38.74 1.23 -27.53
CA GLY A 227 39.57 0.21 -28.17
C GLY A 227 41.05 0.56 -28.25
N ALA A 228 41.46 1.69 -27.67
CA ALA A 228 42.86 2.09 -27.51
C ALA A 228 43.56 1.34 -26.37
N ALA A 229 42.81 0.90 -25.36
CA ALA A 229 43.31 0.02 -24.30
C ALA A 229 43.14 -1.45 -24.74
N ASP A 230 44.26 -2.18 -24.74
CA ASP A 230 44.23 -3.65 -24.78
C ASP A 230 43.81 -4.22 -23.41
N HIS A 231 43.67 -5.55 -23.33
CA HIS A 231 43.24 -6.21 -22.11
C HIS A 231 44.15 -5.87 -20.91
N ASP A 232 45.47 -5.94 -21.11
CA ASP A 232 46.45 -5.70 -20.04
C ASP A 232 46.39 -4.25 -19.55
N THR A 233 46.30 -3.28 -20.46
CA THR A 233 46.17 -1.85 -20.10
C THR A 233 44.87 -1.60 -19.35
N TYR A 234 43.73 -2.13 -19.82
CA TYR A 234 42.45 -2.02 -19.12
C TYR A 234 42.55 -2.57 -17.70
N ARG A 235 43.07 -3.80 -17.56
CA ARG A 235 43.21 -4.49 -16.28
C ARG A 235 44.10 -3.68 -15.33
N GLN A 236 45.27 -3.25 -15.79
CA GLN A 236 46.21 -2.45 -14.99
C GLN A 236 45.60 -1.12 -14.53
N VAL A 237 44.92 -0.37 -15.41
CA VAL A 237 44.26 0.89 -15.06
C VAL A 237 43.18 0.69 -14.00
N MET A 238 42.34 -0.33 -14.15
CA MET A 238 41.28 -0.62 -13.17
C MET A 238 41.86 -1.06 -11.82
N PHE A 239 42.98 -1.81 -11.81
CA PHE A 239 43.72 -2.10 -10.58
C PHE A 239 44.31 -0.85 -9.93
N LEU A 240 44.89 0.06 -10.71
CA LEU A 240 45.41 1.33 -10.20
C LEU A 240 44.30 2.15 -9.55
N ILE A 241 43.13 2.26 -10.19
CA ILE A 241 41.97 2.99 -9.64
C ILE A 241 41.49 2.34 -8.34
N GLY A 242 41.30 1.02 -8.32
CA GLY A 242 40.90 0.29 -7.12
C GLY A 242 41.88 0.44 -5.97
N SER A 243 43.18 0.30 -6.25
CA SER A 243 44.24 0.49 -5.25
C SER A 243 44.29 1.93 -4.74
N LEU A 244 44.15 2.93 -5.62
CA LEU A 244 44.10 4.34 -5.25
C LEU A 244 42.98 4.61 -4.26
N PHE A 245 41.74 4.22 -4.59
CA PHE A 245 40.59 4.45 -3.72
C PHE A 245 40.71 3.72 -2.39
N ARG A 246 41.30 2.52 -2.37
CA ARG A 246 41.58 1.79 -1.14
C ARG A 246 42.65 2.45 -0.27
N ARG A 247 43.70 3.02 -0.87
CA ARG A 247 44.79 3.71 -0.16
C ARG A 247 44.38 5.09 0.34
N LEU A 248 43.47 5.75 -0.37
CA LEU A 248 42.95 7.08 -0.05
C LEU A 248 41.62 7.04 0.73
N ALA A 249 41.36 5.98 1.49
CA ALA A 249 40.16 5.84 2.33
C ALA A 249 40.44 6.12 3.82
N PRO A 250 40.64 7.38 4.26
CA PRO A 250 40.58 7.71 5.68
C PRO A 250 39.10 7.80 6.11
N GLY A 251 38.69 7.07 7.15
CA GLY A 251 37.53 7.51 7.95
C GLY A 251 36.35 6.55 8.19
N ASP A 252 36.36 5.29 7.74
CA ASP A 252 35.34 4.33 8.20
C ASP A 252 35.95 2.93 8.36
N GLY A 253 36.66 2.73 9.48
CA GLY A 253 37.29 1.45 9.80
C GLY A 253 36.29 0.28 9.84
N ALA A 254 35.01 0.55 10.12
CA ALA A 254 33.97 -0.47 10.09
C ALA A 254 33.61 -0.87 8.65
N ARG A 255 33.40 0.09 7.73
CA ARG A 255 33.12 -0.21 6.32
C ARG A 255 34.31 -0.89 5.63
N VAL A 256 35.53 -0.42 5.89
CA VAL A 256 36.77 -1.07 5.37
C VAL A 256 36.89 -2.51 5.91
N ARG A 257 36.58 -2.74 7.19
CA ARG A 257 36.59 -4.10 7.77
C ARG A 257 35.59 -5.02 7.07
N VAL A 258 34.37 -4.55 6.80
CA VAL A 258 33.37 -5.33 6.06
C VAL A 258 33.88 -5.68 4.66
N ASP A 259 34.50 -4.75 3.94
CA ASP A 259 35.08 -5.03 2.62
C ASP A 259 36.22 -6.05 2.68
N GLU A 260 37.09 -5.95 3.69
CA GLU A 260 38.12 -6.96 3.91
C GLU A 260 37.50 -8.33 4.24
N ASP A 261 36.47 -8.39 5.08
CA ASP A 261 35.79 -9.65 5.42
C ASP A 261 35.11 -10.27 4.19
N ARG A 262 34.55 -9.45 3.28
CA ARG A 262 34.07 -9.91 1.97
C ARG A 262 35.19 -10.52 1.14
N GLU A 263 36.35 -9.89 1.11
CA GLU A 263 37.49 -10.41 0.33
C GLU A 263 38.03 -11.70 0.92
N ARG A 264 38.13 -11.79 2.26
CA ARG A 264 38.47 -13.04 2.96
C ARG A 264 37.50 -14.14 2.59
N TYR A 265 36.20 -13.82 2.57
CA TYR A 265 35.15 -14.73 2.17
C TYR A 265 35.31 -15.21 0.73
N MET A 266 35.42 -14.28 -0.23
CA MET A 266 35.55 -14.59 -1.66
C MET A 266 36.77 -15.46 -1.94
N TRP A 267 37.93 -15.11 -1.40
CA TRP A 267 39.15 -15.91 -1.57
C TRP A 267 39.07 -17.28 -0.90
N THR A 268 38.41 -17.38 0.25
CA THR A 268 38.17 -18.66 0.91
C THR A 268 37.28 -19.56 0.06
N ARG A 269 36.17 -19.04 -0.47
CA ARG A 269 35.26 -19.78 -1.37
C ARG A 269 35.92 -20.24 -2.66
N MET A 270 36.70 -19.37 -3.31
CA MET A 270 37.43 -19.73 -4.52
C MET A 270 38.41 -20.88 -4.27
N ARG A 271 39.17 -20.84 -3.16
CA ARG A 271 40.09 -21.93 -2.80
C ARG A 271 39.37 -23.23 -2.45
N GLU A 272 38.28 -23.17 -1.69
CA GLU A 272 37.44 -24.34 -1.38
C GLU A 272 36.98 -25.01 -2.68
N HIS A 273 36.53 -24.22 -3.65
CA HIS A 273 36.11 -24.71 -4.97
C HIS A 273 37.27 -25.32 -5.77
N LEU A 274 38.41 -24.64 -5.87
CA LEU A 274 39.59 -25.14 -6.58
C LEU A 274 40.08 -26.47 -5.99
N ALA A 275 40.10 -26.58 -4.66
CA ALA A 275 40.49 -27.80 -3.96
C ALA A 275 39.48 -28.96 -4.19
N ALA A 276 38.18 -28.65 -4.24
CA ALA A 276 37.14 -29.65 -4.46
C ALA A 276 37.09 -30.17 -5.91
N THR A 277 37.35 -29.29 -6.89
CA THR A 277 37.22 -29.62 -8.32
C THR A 277 38.54 -30.04 -8.97
N GLY A 278 39.68 -29.63 -8.41
CA GLY A 278 40.99 -29.82 -9.04
C GLY A 278 41.19 -28.97 -10.29
N THR A 279 40.40 -27.92 -10.48
CA THR A 279 40.51 -27.02 -11.64
C THR A 279 41.81 -26.23 -11.58
N ASP A 280 42.49 -26.09 -12.72
CA ASP A 280 43.68 -25.25 -12.84
C ASP A 280 43.31 -23.76 -12.69
N PRO A 281 43.89 -23.01 -11.74
CA PRO A 281 43.64 -21.57 -11.61
C PRO A 281 43.85 -20.77 -12.90
N GLU A 282 44.76 -21.20 -13.79
CA GLU A 282 45.00 -20.50 -15.06
C GLU A 282 43.80 -20.56 -16.02
N ASP A 283 42.99 -21.63 -15.91
CA ASP A 283 41.74 -21.84 -16.66
C ASP A 283 40.55 -21.07 -16.06
N CYS A 284 40.75 -20.36 -14.94
CA CYS A 284 39.70 -19.67 -14.21
C CYS A 284 39.78 -18.14 -14.40
N LEU A 285 38.63 -17.46 -14.23
CA LEU A 285 38.52 -16.00 -14.27
C LEU A 285 37.71 -15.52 -13.06
N TYR A 286 38.26 -14.59 -12.28
CA TYR A 286 37.58 -13.97 -11.14
C TYR A 286 37.14 -12.54 -11.47
N VAL A 287 35.83 -12.32 -11.52
CA VAL A 287 35.19 -11.03 -11.85
C VAL A 287 34.72 -10.36 -10.58
N CYS A 288 35.34 -9.24 -10.22
CA CYS A 288 35.02 -8.46 -9.03
C CYS A 288 35.22 -6.96 -9.25
N GLY A 289 34.57 -6.15 -8.41
CA GLY A 289 34.74 -4.71 -8.39
C GLY A 289 36.20 -4.33 -8.18
N ALA A 290 36.67 -3.30 -8.90
CA ALA A 290 38.08 -2.91 -8.88
C ALA A 290 38.61 -2.62 -7.46
N PHE A 291 37.75 -2.13 -6.55
CA PHE A 291 38.09 -1.91 -5.15
C PHE A 291 38.52 -3.21 -4.43
N HIS A 292 37.79 -4.31 -4.66
CA HIS A 292 38.08 -5.64 -4.09
C HIS A 292 39.21 -6.37 -4.82
N ALA A 293 39.42 -6.06 -6.09
CA ALA A 293 40.52 -6.65 -6.87
C ALA A 293 41.89 -6.31 -6.23
N ALA A 294 42.08 -5.05 -5.78
CA ALA A 294 43.31 -4.59 -5.12
C ALA A 294 43.38 -4.94 -3.61
N SER A 295 42.95 -6.16 -3.26
CA SER A 295 42.85 -6.61 -1.87
C SER A 295 44.20 -6.83 -1.20
N ARG A 296 44.25 -6.55 0.12
CA ARG A 296 45.45 -6.67 0.98
C ARG A 296 45.26 -7.64 2.14
N VAL A 297 44.18 -8.41 2.13
CA VAL A 297 43.95 -9.43 3.15
C VAL A 297 44.98 -10.55 3.00
N GLU A 298 45.30 -11.24 4.10
CA GLU A 298 46.30 -12.33 4.11
C GLU A 298 45.88 -13.48 3.17
N GLU A 299 44.57 -13.65 3.02
CA GLU A 299 43.90 -14.63 2.18
C GLU A 299 43.95 -14.29 0.69
N PHE A 300 44.54 -13.17 0.26
CA PHE A 300 44.59 -12.82 -1.16
C PHE A 300 45.38 -13.86 -1.98
N GLY A 301 44.81 -14.31 -3.10
CA GLY A 301 45.44 -15.24 -4.04
C GLY A 301 45.19 -16.73 -3.75
N VAL A 302 45.48 -17.58 -4.74
CA VAL A 302 45.37 -19.04 -4.63
C VAL A 302 46.37 -19.63 -3.64
N HIS A 303 47.44 -18.90 -3.34
CA HIS A 303 48.46 -19.24 -2.35
C HIS A 303 48.40 -18.37 -1.08
N GLY A 304 47.31 -17.61 -0.88
CA GLY A 304 47.09 -16.82 0.32
C GLY A 304 46.97 -17.66 1.60
N GLY A 305 47.00 -16.99 2.76
CA GLY A 305 46.85 -17.62 4.07
C GLY A 305 45.63 -18.53 4.16
N THR A 306 45.82 -19.73 4.73
CA THR A 306 44.76 -20.72 4.94
C THR A 306 44.43 -20.85 6.42
N GLY A 307 43.15 -20.91 6.78
CA GLY A 307 42.71 -21.10 8.17
C GLY A 307 42.74 -19.84 9.04
N THR A 308 43.02 -18.68 8.44
CA THR A 308 43.07 -17.35 9.09
C THR A 308 41.70 -16.69 9.18
N PHE A 309 40.74 -17.11 8.37
CA PHE A 309 39.35 -16.64 8.37
C PHE A 309 38.38 -17.83 8.37
N THR A 310 37.36 -17.76 9.23
CA THR A 310 36.27 -18.74 9.30
C THR A 310 34.97 -18.07 8.90
N ILE A 311 34.34 -18.56 7.84
CA ILE A 311 33.01 -18.10 7.43
C ILE A 311 32.00 -18.49 8.53
N PRO A 312 31.29 -17.52 9.14
CA PRO A 312 30.28 -17.84 10.13
C PRO A 312 29.14 -18.66 9.51
N PRO A 313 28.42 -19.47 10.30
CA PRO A 313 27.23 -20.16 9.79
C PRO A 313 26.11 -19.13 9.50
N ARG A 314 25.27 -19.44 8.51
CA ARG A 314 24.03 -18.70 8.27
C ARG A 314 23.08 -18.84 9.47
N THR A 315 22.23 -17.85 9.66
CA THR A 315 21.13 -17.93 10.62
C THR A 315 20.10 -18.98 10.18
N ALA A 316 19.12 -19.27 11.05
CA ALA A 316 18.00 -20.16 10.72
C ALA A 316 16.91 -19.46 9.88
N THR A 317 17.13 -18.19 9.48
CA THR A 317 16.23 -17.41 8.63
C THR A 317 15.97 -18.11 7.30
N THR A 318 14.69 -18.23 6.95
CA THR A 318 14.27 -18.82 5.68
C THR A 318 14.23 -17.75 4.60
N TRP A 319 15.19 -17.83 3.68
CA TRP A 319 15.29 -16.94 2.52
C TRP A 319 14.51 -17.47 1.32
N GLN A 320 13.80 -16.57 0.66
CA GLN A 320 13.08 -16.80 -0.58
C GLN A 320 13.74 -16.02 -1.71
N TYR A 321 13.76 -16.60 -2.91
CA TYR A 321 14.53 -16.06 -4.03
C TYR A 321 13.63 -15.85 -5.24
N GLY A 322 13.80 -14.72 -5.94
CA GLY A 322 13.07 -14.47 -7.19
C GLY A 322 13.68 -13.35 -8.02
N LEU A 323 13.08 -13.09 -9.18
CA LEU A 323 13.43 -11.97 -10.05
C LEU A 323 12.35 -10.90 -9.95
N ILE A 324 12.76 -9.63 -9.87
CA ILE A 324 11.85 -8.48 -9.93
C ILE A 324 12.19 -7.56 -11.10
N PRO A 325 11.19 -6.84 -11.66
CA PRO A 325 11.45 -5.77 -12.61
C PRO A 325 12.36 -4.72 -11.97
N SER A 326 13.31 -4.24 -12.74
CA SER A 326 14.18 -3.12 -12.37
C SER A 326 14.05 -2.02 -13.41
N SER A 327 14.60 -0.85 -13.11
CA SER A 327 14.69 0.26 -14.04
C SER A 327 16.03 0.97 -13.94
N HIS A 328 16.35 1.80 -14.91
CA HIS A 328 17.55 2.64 -14.85
C HIS A 328 17.48 3.59 -13.66
N ALA A 329 16.32 4.22 -13.44
CA ALA A 329 16.09 5.13 -12.32
C ALA A 329 16.20 4.43 -10.96
N ALA A 330 15.71 3.19 -10.82
CA ALA A 330 15.84 2.42 -9.59
C ALA A 330 17.30 2.06 -9.29
N ILE A 331 18.06 1.66 -10.32
CA ILE A 331 19.51 1.40 -10.20
C ILE A 331 20.26 2.67 -9.79
N GLU A 332 19.93 3.81 -10.42
CA GLU A 332 20.53 5.11 -10.09
C GLU A 332 20.24 5.50 -8.65
N ALA A 333 18.99 5.36 -8.19
CA ALA A 333 18.60 5.64 -6.81
C ALA A 333 19.29 4.70 -5.82
N GLN A 334 19.36 3.40 -6.11
CA GLN A 334 19.99 2.39 -5.26
C GLN A 334 21.47 2.69 -5.01
N PHE A 335 22.19 3.17 -6.02
CA PHE A 335 23.64 3.42 -5.95
C PHE A 335 24.02 4.91 -5.85
N GLY A 336 23.06 5.80 -5.64
CA GLY A 336 23.30 7.25 -5.55
C GLY A 336 23.94 7.86 -6.81
N LEU A 337 23.65 7.29 -7.98
CA LEU A 337 24.14 7.80 -9.26
C LEU A 337 23.33 9.01 -9.72
N ALA A 338 23.93 9.84 -10.59
CA ALA A 338 23.21 10.96 -11.18
C ALA A 338 22.11 10.47 -12.12
N ALA A 339 20.94 11.13 -12.09
CA ALA A 339 19.81 10.78 -12.92
C ALA A 339 20.19 10.71 -14.41
N GLY A 340 19.82 9.61 -15.06
CA GLY A 340 20.12 9.32 -16.46
C GLY A 340 21.50 8.71 -16.73
N SER A 341 22.37 8.52 -15.74
CA SER A 341 23.69 7.91 -15.93
C SER A 341 23.61 6.51 -16.53
N MET A 342 22.63 5.70 -16.14
CA MET A 342 22.44 4.34 -16.64
C MET A 342 21.93 4.33 -18.08
N SER A 343 21.10 5.32 -18.43
CA SER A 343 20.65 5.53 -19.81
C SER A 343 21.78 5.97 -20.74
N ILE A 344 22.67 6.83 -20.25
CA ILE A 344 23.90 7.22 -20.95
C ILE A 344 24.80 6.00 -21.15
N ALA A 345 25.05 5.22 -20.09
CA ALA A 345 25.83 3.99 -20.16
C ALA A 345 25.27 3.01 -21.21
N ALA A 346 23.96 2.78 -21.23
CA ALA A 346 23.32 1.91 -22.23
C ALA A 346 23.48 2.43 -23.68
N THR A 347 23.45 3.75 -23.87
CA THR A 347 23.66 4.37 -25.19
C THR A 347 25.11 4.23 -25.64
N GLU A 348 26.05 4.47 -24.74
CA GLU A 348 27.49 4.35 -24.99
C GLU A 348 27.93 2.92 -25.23
N TRP A 349 27.32 1.95 -24.54
CA TRP A 349 27.43 0.53 -24.86
C TRP A 349 27.05 0.26 -26.32
N ALA A 350 25.90 0.74 -26.76
CA ALA A 350 25.45 0.54 -28.14
C ALA A 350 26.36 1.21 -29.18
N LYS A 351 26.88 2.41 -28.89
CA LYS A 351 27.87 3.11 -29.75
C LYS A 351 29.19 2.34 -29.81
N SER A 352 29.70 1.91 -28.66
CA SER A 352 30.97 1.18 -28.54
C SER A 352 30.93 -0.17 -29.25
N LEU A 353 29.82 -0.91 -29.18
CA LEU A 353 29.65 -2.13 -29.97
C LEU A 353 29.72 -1.87 -31.48
N LYS A 354 29.07 -0.82 -31.98
CA LYS A 354 29.12 -0.45 -33.41
C LYS A 354 30.53 -0.05 -33.85
N ARG A 355 31.21 0.78 -33.04
CA ARG A 355 32.53 1.31 -33.31
C ARG A 355 33.61 0.23 -33.29
N THR A 356 33.62 -0.59 -32.25
CA THR A 356 34.67 -1.58 -32.02
C THR A 356 34.39 -2.95 -32.65
N ARG A 357 33.15 -3.17 -33.11
CA ARG A 357 32.68 -4.43 -33.72
C ARG A 357 32.85 -5.66 -32.83
N VAL A 358 32.97 -5.46 -31.52
CA VAL A 358 32.92 -6.55 -30.54
C VAL A 358 31.52 -7.15 -30.55
N THR A 359 31.44 -8.47 -30.58
CA THR A 359 30.16 -9.17 -30.43
C THR A 359 29.79 -9.17 -28.93
N PRO A 360 28.59 -8.81 -28.50
CA PRO A 360 28.20 -8.99 -27.09
C PRO A 360 27.79 -10.46 -26.84
N TYR A 361 27.93 -10.93 -25.60
CA TYR A 361 27.27 -12.15 -25.13
C TYR A 361 25.84 -11.82 -24.73
N ARG A 362 24.91 -12.72 -25.08
CA ARG A 362 23.49 -12.64 -24.75
C ARG A 362 22.96 -14.04 -24.57
N LEU A 363 22.06 -14.23 -23.61
CA LEU A 363 21.46 -15.52 -23.35
C LEU A 363 20.62 -16.01 -24.56
N ASP A 364 20.81 -17.27 -24.93
CA ASP A 364 20.07 -17.92 -25.99
C ASP A 364 18.57 -17.97 -25.64
N GLY A 365 17.75 -17.46 -26.56
CA GLY A 365 16.30 -17.34 -26.37
C GLY A 365 15.85 -16.16 -25.52
N GLN A 366 16.75 -15.24 -25.13
CA GLN A 366 16.41 -14.16 -24.22
C GLN A 366 15.27 -13.26 -24.73
N ALA A 367 14.25 -13.07 -23.88
CA ALA A 367 13.11 -12.22 -24.17
C ALA A 367 13.53 -10.77 -24.49
N GLY A 368 12.92 -10.19 -25.54
CA GLY A 368 13.21 -8.82 -25.98
C GLY A 368 14.42 -8.66 -26.89
N THR A 369 15.19 -9.72 -27.17
CA THR A 369 16.26 -9.71 -28.18
C THR A 369 15.71 -10.10 -29.55
N LYS A 370 16.10 -9.38 -30.62
CA LYS A 370 15.75 -9.80 -31.99
C LYS A 370 16.62 -11.00 -32.37
N LYS A 371 16.03 -12.10 -32.86
CA LYS A 371 16.76 -13.21 -33.48
C LYS A 371 17.66 -12.66 -34.58
N THR A 372 18.96 -12.55 -34.30
CA THR A 372 19.94 -12.37 -35.36
C THR A 372 19.99 -13.71 -36.11
N GLY A 373 19.51 -13.70 -37.35
CA GLY A 373 19.57 -14.88 -38.21
C GLY A 373 20.99 -15.43 -38.18
N ARG A 374 21.12 -16.72 -37.89
CA ARG A 374 22.38 -17.46 -37.74
C ARG A 374 23.13 -17.44 -39.08
N ARG A 375 23.78 -16.33 -39.41
CA ARG A 375 24.69 -16.26 -40.55
C ARG A 375 25.94 -16.98 -40.06
N LYS A 376 26.16 -18.21 -40.56
CA LYS A 376 27.44 -18.91 -40.44
C LYS A 376 28.51 -17.99 -41.04
N ALA A 377 29.10 -17.13 -40.22
CA ALA A 377 30.38 -16.55 -40.53
C ALA A 377 31.39 -17.70 -40.41
N ALA A 378 32.10 -17.98 -41.50
CA ALA A 378 33.25 -18.86 -41.44
C ALA A 378 34.17 -18.38 -40.31
N ALA A 379 34.65 -19.31 -39.48
CA ALA A 379 35.63 -19.00 -38.46
C ALA A 379 36.76 -18.20 -39.11
N ALA A 380 36.89 -16.92 -38.74
CA ALA A 380 38.09 -16.18 -39.06
C ALA A 380 39.26 -16.94 -38.41
N PRO A 381 40.38 -17.12 -39.11
CA PRO A 381 41.50 -17.86 -38.54
C PRO A 381 41.88 -17.19 -37.23
N VAL A 382 41.97 -17.99 -36.17
CA VAL A 382 42.65 -17.61 -34.94
C VAL A 382 44.05 -17.22 -35.38
N VAL A 383 44.31 -15.92 -35.47
CA VAL A 383 45.67 -15.44 -35.55
C VAL A 383 46.22 -15.72 -34.17
N ALA A 384 46.97 -16.81 -34.05
CA ALA A 384 47.80 -17.04 -32.88
C ALA A 384 48.55 -15.74 -32.63
N ALA A 385 48.31 -15.11 -31.48
CA ALA A 385 49.16 -14.03 -31.03
C ALA A 385 50.59 -14.58 -31.07
N ALA A 386 51.42 -14.01 -31.93
CA ALA A 386 52.85 -14.22 -31.85
C ALA A 386 53.25 -13.94 -30.39
N PRO A 387 54.16 -14.73 -29.79
CA PRO A 387 54.64 -14.42 -28.45
C PRO A 387 55.13 -12.97 -28.49
N SER A 388 54.54 -12.11 -27.65
CA SER A 388 54.95 -10.72 -27.54
C SER A 388 56.35 -10.70 -26.94
N ALA A 389 57.35 -10.88 -27.79
CA ALA A 389 58.68 -10.38 -27.56
C ALA A 389 58.55 -8.86 -27.38
N ASP A 390 59.01 -8.38 -26.22
CA ASP A 390 58.85 -7.05 -25.64
C ASP A 390 57.45 -6.68 -25.13
N ALA A 391 57.21 -7.05 -23.87
CA ALA A 391 56.32 -6.35 -22.95
C ALA A 391 56.86 -4.92 -22.68
N GLY A 392 56.86 -4.07 -23.71
CA GLY A 392 57.11 -2.65 -23.55
C GLY A 392 56.03 -2.01 -22.68
N ASP A 393 56.41 -1.00 -21.91
CA ASP A 393 55.54 -0.23 -21.01
C ASP A 393 54.45 0.55 -21.78
N ARG A 394 53.35 -0.13 -22.12
CA ARG A 394 52.15 0.45 -22.76
C ARG A 394 51.34 1.30 -21.80
N LEU A 395 51.37 0.97 -20.51
CA LEU A 395 50.68 1.68 -19.45
C LEU A 395 51.18 3.13 -19.32
N SER A 396 52.50 3.36 -19.28
CA SER A 396 53.05 4.71 -19.29
C SER A 396 52.68 5.48 -20.55
N GLY A 397 52.63 4.82 -21.70
CA GLY A 397 52.16 5.42 -22.96
C GLY A 397 50.69 5.85 -22.88
N PHE A 398 49.84 5.02 -22.27
CA PHE A 398 48.42 5.29 -22.04
C PHE A 398 48.23 6.44 -21.04
N LEU A 399 48.89 6.39 -19.88
CA LEU A 399 48.76 7.38 -18.81
C LEU A 399 49.33 8.77 -19.17
N ARG A 400 50.35 8.83 -20.04
CA ARG A 400 50.92 10.11 -20.53
C ARG A 400 50.10 10.72 -21.66
N ARG A 401 49.19 9.97 -22.27
CA ARG A 401 48.35 10.47 -23.35
C ARG A 401 47.27 11.37 -22.75
N PRO A 402 47.15 12.63 -23.21
CA PRO A 402 45.99 13.44 -22.85
C PRO A 402 44.70 12.69 -23.25
N PRO A 403 43.66 12.66 -22.42
CA PRO A 403 42.41 12.01 -22.77
C PRO A 403 41.90 12.58 -24.10
N VAL A 404 41.72 11.72 -25.10
CA VAL A 404 41.13 12.11 -26.38
C VAL A 404 39.62 12.11 -26.17
N LEU A 405 39.10 13.28 -25.82
CA LEU A 405 37.66 13.49 -25.76
C LEU A 405 37.12 13.46 -27.20
N ASP A 406 36.03 12.71 -27.45
CA ASP A 406 35.43 12.71 -28.80
C ASP A 406 35.12 14.14 -29.26
N GLY A 407 35.18 14.35 -30.57
CA GLY A 407 34.66 15.57 -31.17
C GLY A 407 33.16 15.73 -30.94
N LEU A 408 32.66 16.96 -31.10
CA LEU A 408 31.24 17.26 -31.08
C LEU A 408 30.50 16.46 -32.17
N ASP A 409 29.55 15.63 -31.77
CA ASP A 409 28.55 15.06 -32.70
C ASP A 409 27.42 16.08 -32.89
N GLU A 410 27.62 16.98 -33.86
CA GLU A 410 26.65 18.04 -34.17
C GLU A 410 25.27 17.48 -34.53
N ALA A 411 25.22 16.31 -35.18
CA ALA A 411 23.96 15.69 -35.60
C ALA A 411 23.17 15.16 -34.39
N GLU A 412 23.85 14.55 -33.42
CA GLU A 412 23.25 14.11 -32.16
C GLU A 412 22.72 15.28 -31.35
N LEU A 413 23.55 16.32 -31.13
CA LEU A 413 23.14 17.50 -30.37
C LEU A 413 21.97 18.26 -31.02
N LEU A 414 21.96 18.35 -32.36
CA LEU A 414 20.85 18.94 -33.10
C LEU A 414 19.58 18.09 -32.97
N GLY A 415 19.71 16.77 -33.01
CA GLY A 415 18.61 15.85 -32.73
C GLY A 415 17.99 16.08 -31.35
N TRP A 416 18.82 16.11 -30.31
CA TRP A 416 18.40 16.41 -28.94
C TRP A 416 17.70 17.76 -28.82
N SER A 417 18.25 18.81 -29.43
CA SER A 417 17.70 20.16 -29.39
C SER A 417 16.31 20.26 -30.04
N VAL A 418 16.08 19.53 -31.14
CA VAL A 418 14.76 19.46 -31.78
C VAL A 418 13.77 18.67 -30.94
N ASP A 419 14.21 17.55 -30.36
CA ASP A 419 13.33 16.65 -29.62
C ASP A 419 12.91 17.24 -28.27
N ILE A 420 13.79 18.00 -27.57
CA ILE A 420 13.41 18.66 -26.33
C ILE A 420 12.36 19.75 -26.55
N VAL A 421 12.47 20.53 -27.64
CA VAL A 421 11.46 21.53 -27.99
C VAL A 421 10.13 20.88 -28.33
N ARG A 422 10.14 19.75 -29.05
CA ARG A 422 8.91 18.97 -29.30
C ARG A 422 8.30 18.45 -28.01
N ALA A 423 9.12 17.95 -27.09
CA ALA A 423 8.66 17.45 -25.79
C ALA A 423 8.10 18.57 -24.91
N ALA A 424 8.75 19.73 -24.88
CA ALA A 424 8.32 20.92 -24.16
C ALA A 424 6.96 21.42 -24.67
N ARG A 425 6.77 21.53 -25.99
CA ARG A 425 5.47 21.90 -26.60
C ARG A 425 4.34 20.96 -26.18
N ARG A 426 4.59 19.64 -26.19
CA ARG A 426 3.59 18.65 -25.75
C ARG A 426 3.22 18.80 -24.27
N ASN A 427 4.10 19.36 -23.45
CA ASN A 427 3.88 19.62 -22.03
C ASN A 427 3.42 21.06 -21.75
N GLY A 428 3.02 21.81 -22.77
CA GLY A 428 2.41 23.14 -22.61
C GLY A 428 3.40 24.30 -22.53
N TYR A 429 4.70 24.06 -22.68
CA TYR A 429 5.70 25.13 -22.76
C TYR A 429 5.61 25.86 -24.10
N LEU A 430 5.77 27.19 -24.06
CA LEU A 430 5.88 28.04 -25.24
C LEU A 430 7.28 27.94 -25.86
N ALA A 431 7.56 26.79 -26.47
CA ALA A 431 8.83 26.52 -27.15
C ALA A 431 8.69 26.63 -28.68
N SER A 432 9.71 27.13 -29.36
CA SER A 432 9.78 27.45 -30.79
C SER A 432 11.05 26.84 -31.42
N THR A 433 11.18 26.89 -32.74
CA THR A 433 12.44 26.44 -33.40
C THR A 433 13.62 27.33 -33.00
N ALA A 434 13.38 28.60 -32.64
CA ALA A 434 14.42 29.47 -32.12
C ALA A 434 14.99 28.95 -30.79
N ASP A 435 14.15 28.35 -29.94
CA ASP A 435 14.62 27.75 -28.69
C ASP A 435 15.47 26.49 -28.95
N ALA A 436 15.22 25.74 -30.03
CA ALA A 436 16.09 24.61 -30.40
C ALA A 436 17.50 25.10 -30.81
N ILE A 437 17.58 26.19 -31.57
CA ILE A 437 18.86 26.82 -31.94
C ILE A 437 19.55 27.35 -30.68
N ALA A 438 18.80 28.04 -29.81
CA ALA A 438 19.33 28.57 -28.56
C ALA A 438 19.86 27.45 -27.65
N VAL A 439 19.14 26.34 -27.50
CA VAL A 439 19.61 25.17 -26.72
C VAL A 439 20.88 24.59 -27.33
N PHE A 440 20.95 24.43 -28.65
CA PHE A 440 22.14 23.92 -29.33
C PHE A 440 23.36 24.81 -29.08
N GLU A 441 23.25 26.11 -29.33
CA GLU A 441 24.33 27.08 -29.15
C GLU A 441 24.71 27.23 -27.67
N THR A 442 23.73 27.28 -26.77
CA THR A 442 23.95 27.39 -25.32
C THR A 442 24.64 26.15 -24.77
N SER A 443 24.32 24.95 -25.26
CA SER A 443 25.01 23.72 -24.87
C SER A 443 26.50 23.80 -25.21
N ILE A 444 26.84 24.27 -26.42
CA ILE A 444 28.23 24.46 -26.86
C ILE A 444 28.93 25.55 -26.04
N LEU A 445 28.24 26.67 -25.77
CA LEU A 445 28.76 27.75 -24.93
C LEU A 445 29.05 27.30 -23.50
N LEU A 446 28.13 26.56 -22.87
CA LEU A 446 28.31 26.02 -21.52
C LEU A 446 29.50 25.05 -21.47
N ALA A 447 29.62 24.17 -22.46
CA ALA A 447 30.76 23.28 -22.59
C ALA A 447 32.07 24.07 -22.72
N GLY A 448 32.10 25.10 -23.59
CA GLY A 448 33.26 25.96 -23.80
C GLY A 448 33.65 26.78 -22.57
N MET A 449 32.68 27.30 -21.82
CA MET A 449 32.93 27.98 -20.53
C MET A 449 33.56 27.05 -19.50
N ARG A 450 33.24 25.76 -19.58
CA ARG A 450 33.82 24.68 -18.78
C ARG A 450 35.09 24.10 -19.43
N ASP A 451 35.63 24.73 -20.48
CA ASP A 451 36.86 24.33 -21.18
C ASP A 451 36.78 22.91 -21.76
N ARG A 452 35.60 22.55 -22.28
CA ARG A 452 35.31 21.25 -22.88
C ARG A 452 35.07 21.38 -24.38
N ALA A 453 35.54 20.37 -25.12
CA ALA A 453 35.40 20.29 -26.58
C ALA A 453 33.99 19.89 -27.05
N LYS A 454 33.20 19.23 -26.19
CA LYS A 454 31.80 18.85 -26.48
C LYS A 454 30.91 19.00 -25.24
N PRO A 455 29.61 19.30 -25.43
CA PRO A 455 28.63 19.29 -24.34
C PRO A 455 28.39 17.88 -23.78
N THR A 456 28.21 17.78 -22.47
CA THR A 456 27.67 16.59 -21.80
C THR A 456 26.15 16.61 -21.78
N PRO A 457 25.51 15.47 -21.46
CA PRO A 457 24.07 15.45 -21.18
C PRO A 457 23.62 16.48 -20.13
N TYR A 458 24.49 16.82 -19.18
CA TYR A 458 24.22 17.82 -18.14
C TYR A 458 24.37 19.26 -18.67
N ASP A 459 25.34 19.54 -19.55
CA ASP A 459 25.40 20.83 -20.28
C ASP A 459 24.11 21.05 -21.08
N PHE A 460 23.66 20.01 -21.77
CA PHE A 460 22.44 20.05 -22.57
C PHE A 460 21.19 20.28 -21.70
N GLN A 461 21.11 19.62 -20.54
CA GLN A 461 20.03 19.84 -19.58
C GLN A 461 20.01 21.29 -19.06
N ASP A 462 21.16 21.82 -18.64
CA ASP A 462 21.30 23.21 -18.20
C ASP A 462 20.86 24.18 -19.30
N ALA A 463 21.30 23.94 -20.54
CA ALA A 463 20.92 24.74 -21.70
C ALA A 463 19.40 24.67 -21.97
N ALA A 464 18.81 23.47 -21.94
CA ALA A 464 17.38 23.26 -22.15
C ALA A 464 16.54 23.99 -21.10
N VAL A 465 16.86 23.83 -19.82
CA VAL A 465 16.17 24.53 -18.73
C VAL A 465 16.31 26.05 -18.92
N THR A 466 17.52 26.53 -19.17
CA THR A 466 17.80 27.97 -19.35
C THR A 466 17.03 28.59 -20.52
N CYS A 467 16.97 27.89 -21.66
CA CYS A 467 16.34 28.44 -22.87
C CYS A 467 14.81 28.28 -22.90
N ILE A 468 14.27 27.21 -22.30
CA ILE A 468 12.86 26.82 -22.46
C ILE A 468 12.04 27.15 -21.21
N GLU A 469 12.57 26.94 -20.00
CA GLU A 469 11.84 27.03 -18.75
C GLU A 469 11.84 28.45 -18.19
N LYS A 470 10.91 29.28 -18.68
CA LYS A 470 10.71 30.66 -18.19
C LYS A 470 9.83 30.70 -16.93
N ASP A 471 8.77 29.89 -16.93
CA ASP A 471 7.84 29.66 -15.83
C ASP A 471 7.48 28.17 -15.80
N SER A 472 7.15 27.63 -14.62
CA SER A 472 6.66 26.26 -14.50
C SER A 472 5.20 26.16 -14.96
N VAL A 473 4.86 25.07 -15.65
CA VAL A 473 3.50 24.81 -16.09
C VAL A 473 2.78 23.93 -15.05
N PRO A 474 1.75 24.43 -14.34
CA PRO A 474 1.10 23.66 -13.28
C PRO A 474 0.56 22.30 -13.77
N GLY A 475 0.92 21.23 -13.06
CA GLY A 475 0.47 19.87 -13.38
C GLY A 475 1.15 19.23 -14.60
N ARG A 476 2.23 19.82 -15.13
CA ARG A 476 3.05 19.26 -16.21
C ARG A 476 4.49 19.02 -15.73
N ARG A 477 5.21 18.18 -16.47
CA ARG A 477 6.62 17.86 -16.17
C ARG A 477 7.51 19.05 -16.51
N ASP A 478 8.48 19.34 -15.67
CA ASP A 478 9.46 20.40 -15.91
C ASP A 478 10.42 20.07 -17.06
N VAL A 479 11.16 21.07 -17.57
CA VAL A 479 12.05 20.85 -18.73
C VAL A 479 13.19 19.91 -18.35
N ARG A 480 13.70 20.01 -17.11
CA ARG A 480 14.70 19.08 -16.58
C ARG A 480 14.26 17.62 -16.76
N ARG A 481 13.03 17.30 -16.34
CA ARG A 481 12.45 15.97 -16.43
C ARG A 481 12.23 15.54 -17.87
N LEU A 482 11.85 16.46 -18.76
CA LEU A 482 11.74 16.17 -20.18
C LEU A 482 13.08 15.81 -20.81
N VAL A 483 14.18 16.46 -20.39
CA VAL A 483 15.53 16.10 -20.83
C VAL A 483 15.93 14.72 -20.31
N GLU A 484 15.71 14.42 -19.03
CA GLU A 484 16.00 13.09 -18.47
C GLU A 484 15.28 11.97 -19.24
N ILE A 485 14.00 12.19 -19.56
CA ILE A 485 13.22 11.24 -20.35
C ILE A 485 13.74 11.13 -21.80
N MET A 486 14.21 12.24 -22.37
CA MET A 486 14.69 12.27 -23.75
C MET A 486 16.06 11.61 -23.92
N MET A 487 16.98 11.80 -22.96
CA MET A 487 18.37 11.31 -23.02
C MET A 487 18.49 9.80 -22.79
N GLY A 488 17.36 9.10 -22.83
CA GLY A 488 17.26 7.64 -22.86
C GLY A 488 16.00 7.12 -22.20
N GLY A 489 15.34 7.93 -21.37
CA GLY A 489 14.14 7.54 -20.65
C GLY A 489 14.44 6.50 -19.59
N ASP A 490 13.59 6.40 -18.56
CA ASP A 490 13.74 5.29 -17.65
C ASP A 490 13.40 3.97 -18.37
N ARG A 491 14.40 3.10 -18.53
CA ARG A 491 14.22 1.82 -19.18
C ARG A 491 13.89 0.78 -18.13
N ILE A 492 12.65 0.34 -18.16
CA ILE A 492 12.15 -0.68 -17.24
C ILE A 492 12.22 -2.04 -17.93
N GLY A 493 12.77 -3.02 -17.22
CA GLY A 493 12.75 -4.40 -17.67
C GLY A 493 11.46 -5.12 -17.29
N GLN A 494 11.43 -6.40 -17.56
CA GLN A 494 10.25 -7.23 -17.36
C GLN A 494 10.68 -8.65 -17.02
N VAL A 495 10.05 -9.20 -15.98
CA VAL A 495 10.15 -10.63 -15.67
C VAL A 495 9.16 -11.36 -16.56
N GLY A 496 9.64 -12.25 -17.41
CA GLY A 496 8.76 -13.03 -18.28
C GLY A 496 8.04 -14.13 -17.53
N TYR A 497 6.97 -14.63 -18.15
CA TYR A 497 6.02 -15.54 -17.52
C TYR A 497 6.67 -16.77 -16.85
N GLU A 498 7.65 -17.41 -17.49
CA GLU A 498 8.30 -18.61 -16.95
C GLU A 498 9.13 -18.34 -15.68
N ALA A 499 9.63 -17.12 -15.51
CA ALA A 499 10.41 -16.71 -14.34
C ALA A 499 9.53 -16.14 -13.20
N LEU A 500 8.20 -16.10 -13.38
CA LEU A 500 7.29 -15.60 -12.36
C LEU A 500 7.04 -16.67 -11.27
N PRO A 501 6.83 -16.24 -10.01
CA PRO A 501 6.36 -17.14 -8.95
C PRO A 501 5.05 -17.84 -9.34
N PRO A 502 4.78 -19.05 -8.82
CA PRO A 502 3.54 -19.79 -9.10
C PRO A 502 2.26 -18.97 -8.90
N LEU A 503 2.18 -18.20 -7.81
CA LEU A 503 1.04 -17.32 -7.53
C LEU A 503 0.84 -16.28 -8.64
N ALA A 504 1.91 -15.61 -9.07
CA ALA A 504 1.83 -14.60 -10.13
C ALA A 504 1.42 -15.21 -11.47
N ARG A 505 1.86 -16.43 -11.79
CA ARG A 505 1.40 -17.18 -12.98
C ARG A 505 -0.10 -17.51 -12.88
N ASP A 506 -0.56 -18.04 -11.75
CA ASP A 506 -1.99 -18.35 -11.51
C ASP A 506 -2.88 -17.12 -11.76
N VAL A 507 -2.44 -15.93 -11.33
CA VAL A 507 -3.18 -14.68 -11.60
C VAL A 507 -3.30 -14.40 -13.10
N TYR A 508 -2.20 -14.52 -13.86
CA TYR A 508 -2.25 -14.29 -15.30
C TYR A 508 -3.13 -15.33 -16.01
N ASP A 509 -3.05 -16.59 -15.61
CA ASP A 509 -3.82 -17.69 -16.21
C ASP A 509 -5.32 -17.51 -15.95
N ARG A 510 -5.71 -17.18 -14.71
CA ARG A 510 -7.11 -16.95 -14.34
C ARG A 510 -7.72 -15.70 -14.96
N LEU A 511 -6.89 -14.74 -15.38
CA LEU A 511 -7.31 -13.53 -16.07
C LEU A 511 -7.19 -13.62 -17.60
N GLU A 512 -6.68 -14.73 -18.15
CA GLU A 512 -6.60 -14.98 -19.59
C GLU A 512 -7.94 -14.76 -20.33
N PRO A 513 -9.12 -15.17 -19.79
CA PRO A 513 -10.41 -15.01 -20.48
C PRO A 513 -10.80 -13.56 -20.80
N LEU A 514 -10.15 -12.57 -20.16
CA LEU A 514 -10.31 -11.15 -20.48
C LEU A 514 -9.75 -10.78 -21.86
N GLY A 515 -8.84 -11.60 -22.42
CA GLY A 515 -8.19 -11.34 -23.72
C GLY A 515 -7.28 -10.11 -23.71
N LEU A 516 -6.83 -9.70 -22.53
CA LEU A 516 -5.99 -8.52 -22.31
C LEU A 516 -4.52 -8.91 -22.13
N LYS A 517 -3.60 -8.05 -22.59
CA LYS A 517 -2.16 -8.28 -22.44
C LYS A 517 -1.67 -7.75 -21.11
N LEU A 518 -2.15 -8.31 -20.00
CA LEU A 518 -1.99 -7.76 -18.65
C LEU A 518 -0.54 -7.69 -18.15
N GLN A 519 0.38 -8.42 -18.78
CA GLN A 519 1.83 -8.32 -18.52
C GLN A 519 2.43 -7.00 -19.06
N GLN A 520 1.78 -6.34 -20.01
CA GLN A 520 2.25 -5.06 -20.56
C GLN A 520 1.97 -3.92 -19.58
N ARG A 521 2.88 -2.95 -19.51
CA ARG A 521 2.71 -1.75 -18.69
C ARG A 521 1.59 -0.86 -19.23
N GLY A 522 1.03 -0.05 -18.33
CA GLY A 522 -0.07 0.88 -18.62
C GLY A 522 -1.43 0.34 -18.20
N VAL A 523 -2.43 1.23 -18.21
CA VAL A 523 -3.80 0.89 -17.82
C VAL A 523 -4.51 0.22 -18.99
N GLN A 524 -5.05 -0.97 -18.76
CA GLN A 524 -5.92 -1.70 -19.68
C GLN A 524 -7.32 -1.76 -19.12
N ARG A 525 -8.32 -1.43 -19.95
CA ARG A 525 -9.71 -1.43 -19.54
C ARG A 525 -10.34 -2.79 -19.79
N ALA A 526 -10.92 -3.39 -18.76
CA ALA A 526 -11.68 -4.63 -18.85
C ALA A 526 -13.17 -4.35 -18.65
N LEU A 527 -14.00 -4.98 -19.47
CA LEU A 527 -15.46 -4.99 -19.35
C LEU A 527 -15.91 -6.42 -19.13
N LEU A 528 -16.59 -6.68 -18.02
CA LEU A 528 -17.09 -7.99 -17.65
C LEU A 528 -18.61 -7.95 -17.71
N ASP A 529 -19.18 -8.75 -18.61
CA ASP A 529 -20.61 -9.04 -18.66
C ASP A 529 -20.82 -10.50 -18.30
N MET A 530 -21.16 -10.76 -17.03
CA MET A 530 -21.27 -12.12 -16.49
C MET A 530 -22.60 -12.79 -16.88
N THR A 531 -23.54 -12.06 -17.46
CA THR A 531 -24.78 -12.67 -18.02
C THR A 531 -24.49 -13.32 -19.35
N SER A 532 -23.80 -12.61 -20.23
CA SER A 532 -23.45 -13.10 -21.57
C SER A 532 -22.25 -14.06 -21.57
N ARG A 533 -21.31 -13.88 -20.62
CA ARG A 533 -20.08 -14.68 -20.50
C ARG A 533 -19.85 -15.13 -19.05
N PRO A 534 -20.50 -16.21 -18.59
CA PRO A 534 -20.41 -16.68 -17.21
C PRO A 534 -18.99 -17.03 -16.74
N GLU A 535 -18.09 -17.38 -17.66
CA GLU A 535 -16.68 -17.67 -17.36
C GLU A 535 -15.92 -16.45 -16.78
N LEU A 536 -16.39 -15.23 -17.05
CA LEU A 536 -15.79 -14.00 -16.51
C LEU A 536 -16.03 -13.83 -15.00
N GLN A 537 -16.90 -14.63 -14.39
CA GLN A 537 -17.13 -14.62 -12.95
C GLN A 537 -15.86 -14.94 -12.16
N ALA A 538 -15.04 -15.88 -12.66
CA ALA A 538 -13.76 -16.22 -12.05
C ALA A 538 -12.76 -15.07 -12.14
N CYS A 539 -12.77 -14.31 -13.24
CA CYS A 539 -11.95 -13.11 -13.37
C CYS A 539 -12.39 -12.03 -12.39
N SER A 540 -13.70 -11.78 -12.24
CA SER A 540 -14.24 -10.84 -11.25
C SER A 540 -13.76 -11.19 -9.83
N ASP A 541 -13.82 -12.48 -9.45
CA ASP A 541 -13.33 -12.94 -8.14
C ASP A 541 -11.86 -12.58 -7.89
N ILE A 542 -11.01 -12.79 -8.89
CA ILE A 542 -9.59 -12.42 -8.81
C ILE A 542 -9.40 -10.92 -8.74
N LEU A 543 -10.09 -10.13 -9.56
CA LEU A 543 -9.94 -8.67 -9.58
C LEU A 543 -10.30 -8.04 -8.23
N TRP A 544 -11.32 -8.55 -7.56
CA TRP A 544 -11.70 -8.10 -6.21
C TRP A 544 -10.67 -8.47 -5.14
N MET A 545 -10.04 -9.65 -5.22
CA MET A 545 -8.92 -10.02 -4.34
C MET A 545 -7.68 -9.18 -4.62
N LEU A 546 -7.33 -8.97 -5.89
CA LEU A 546 -6.22 -8.10 -6.29
C LEU A 546 -6.44 -6.68 -5.80
N ARG A 547 -7.67 -6.14 -5.88
CA ARG A 547 -8.01 -4.83 -5.30
C ARG A 547 -7.71 -4.75 -3.80
N ARG A 548 -7.87 -5.85 -3.05
CA ARG A 548 -7.61 -5.93 -1.60
C ARG A 548 -6.13 -6.13 -1.27
N LEU A 549 -5.38 -6.82 -2.14
CA LEU A 549 -3.99 -7.24 -1.89
C LEU A 549 -2.93 -6.33 -2.52
N MET A 550 -3.23 -5.72 -3.66
CA MET A 550 -2.28 -4.94 -4.47
C MET A 550 -2.36 -3.44 -4.19
N PRO A 551 -1.32 -2.66 -4.56
CA PRO A 551 -1.34 -1.20 -4.45
C PRO A 551 -2.54 -0.55 -5.15
N HIS A 552 -2.93 0.62 -4.65
CA HIS A 552 -4.01 1.42 -5.24
C HIS A 552 -3.71 1.74 -6.72
N GLY A 553 -4.63 1.37 -7.61
CA GLY A 553 -4.48 1.57 -9.05
C GLY A 553 -4.10 0.32 -9.84
N ALA A 554 -3.62 -0.75 -9.21
CA ALA A 554 -3.32 -2.01 -9.89
C ALA A 554 -4.58 -2.70 -10.45
N ALA A 555 -5.65 -2.74 -9.66
CA ALA A 555 -6.98 -3.21 -10.07
C ALA A 555 -8.05 -2.26 -9.52
N ARG A 556 -8.50 -1.31 -10.37
CA ARG A 556 -9.43 -0.25 -9.97
C ARG A 556 -10.81 -0.44 -10.61
N PRO A 557 -11.89 -0.63 -9.82
CA PRO A 557 -13.23 -0.69 -10.38
C PRO A 557 -13.67 0.73 -10.80
N ILE A 558 -14.23 0.84 -12.00
CA ILE A 558 -14.91 2.03 -12.53
C ILE A 558 -16.42 1.88 -12.32
N MET A 559 -16.94 0.69 -12.61
CA MET A 559 -18.33 0.31 -12.43
C MET A 559 -18.37 -1.07 -11.81
N GLY A 560 -19.30 -1.26 -10.87
CA GLY A 560 -19.46 -2.51 -10.15
C GLY A 560 -19.08 -2.35 -8.68
N GLU A 561 -19.90 -2.94 -7.83
CA GLU A 561 -19.70 -3.05 -6.40
C GLU A 561 -19.79 -4.51 -5.97
N ARG A 562 -19.06 -4.84 -4.89
CA ARG A 562 -19.11 -6.13 -4.21
C ARG A 562 -19.42 -5.91 -2.74
N ARG A 563 -20.62 -6.33 -2.32
CA ARG A 563 -21.11 -6.23 -0.95
C ARG A 563 -21.67 -7.58 -0.50
N LEU A 564 -21.95 -7.73 0.78
CA LEU A 564 -22.47 -8.99 1.31
C LEU A 564 -23.84 -9.29 0.65
N GLY A 565 -23.97 -10.44 0.01
CA GLY A 565 -25.20 -10.86 -0.68
C GLY A 565 -25.46 -10.16 -2.03
N GLU A 566 -24.70 -9.11 -2.38
CA GLU A 566 -24.88 -8.35 -3.61
C GLU A 566 -23.66 -8.48 -4.52
N ARG A 567 -23.92 -8.83 -5.79
CA ARG A 567 -22.90 -8.91 -6.83
C ARG A 567 -23.34 -8.17 -8.07
N SER A 568 -22.41 -7.44 -8.65
CA SER A 568 -22.64 -6.76 -9.91
C SER A 568 -22.67 -7.77 -11.04
N ILE A 569 -23.67 -7.66 -11.90
CA ILE A 569 -23.85 -8.51 -13.09
C ILE A 569 -22.96 -8.03 -14.25
N GLN A 570 -22.62 -6.73 -14.24
CA GLN A 570 -21.68 -6.09 -15.14
C GLN A 570 -20.66 -5.29 -14.33
N GLU A 571 -19.40 -5.36 -14.72
CA GLU A 571 -18.30 -4.63 -14.10
C GLU A 571 -17.40 -3.99 -15.16
N SER A 572 -16.82 -2.84 -14.83
CA SER A 572 -15.79 -2.18 -15.63
C SER A 572 -14.58 -1.89 -14.75
N TRP A 573 -13.39 -2.22 -15.24
CA TRP A 573 -12.15 -2.11 -14.49
C TRP A 573 -11.06 -1.41 -15.29
N ASP A 574 -10.24 -0.62 -14.60
CA ASP A 574 -8.93 -0.18 -15.07
C ASP A 574 -7.86 -1.06 -14.39
N LEU A 575 -7.09 -1.80 -15.19
CA LEU A 575 -6.10 -2.79 -14.75
C LEU A 575 -4.69 -2.35 -15.15
N ALA A 576 -3.80 -2.22 -14.17
CA ALA A 576 -2.40 -1.85 -14.36
C ALA A 576 -1.45 -2.91 -13.78
N ILE A 577 -1.79 -4.19 -13.99
CA ILE A 577 -1.06 -5.34 -13.39
C ILE A 577 0.40 -5.37 -13.87
N GLY A 578 0.67 -5.19 -15.15
CA GLY A 578 2.03 -5.14 -15.69
C GLY A 578 2.85 -3.95 -15.19
N THR A 579 2.21 -2.83 -14.83
CA THR A 579 2.89 -1.71 -14.14
C THR A 579 3.29 -2.11 -12.73
N HIS A 580 2.44 -2.85 -12.02
CA HIS A 580 2.65 -3.31 -10.64
C HIS A 580 3.15 -4.76 -10.56
N GLN A 581 3.91 -5.23 -11.56
CA GLN A 581 4.35 -6.63 -11.63
C GLN A 581 5.21 -7.02 -10.41
N ARG A 582 6.02 -6.10 -9.88
CA ARG A 582 6.76 -6.29 -8.63
C ARG A 582 5.85 -6.68 -7.47
N ALA A 583 4.82 -5.88 -7.19
CA ALA A 583 3.92 -6.16 -6.08
C ALA A 583 3.21 -7.51 -6.23
N LEU A 584 2.90 -7.92 -7.47
CA LEU A 584 2.32 -9.24 -7.73
C LEU A 584 3.33 -10.38 -7.46
N ILE A 585 4.60 -10.19 -7.82
CA ILE A 585 5.69 -11.14 -7.54
C ILE A 585 5.90 -11.26 -6.03
N GLU A 586 5.87 -10.14 -5.30
CA GLU A 586 6.05 -10.11 -3.84
C GLU A 586 4.93 -10.84 -3.09
N LEU A 587 3.68 -10.85 -3.59
CA LEU A 587 2.63 -11.70 -3.03
C LEU A 587 3.01 -13.19 -3.08
N GLY A 588 3.80 -13.61 -4.07
CA GLY A 588 4.32 -14.98 -4.18
C GLY A 588 5.29 -15.37 -3.07
N TYR A 589 5.85 -14.39 -2.34
CA TYR A 589 6.68 -14.64 -1.16
C TYR A 589 5.86 -14.91 0.10
N GLU A 590 4.61 -14.44 0.13
CA GLU A 590 3.69 -14.65 1.25
C GLU A 590 2.93 -15.97 1.14
N GLY A 591 2.68 -16.47 -0.07
CA GLY A 591 1.94 -17.72 -0.26
C GLY A 591 1.89 -18.20 -1.71
N VAL A 592 1.30 -19.39 -1.91
CA VAL A 592 1.23 -20.02 -3.25
C VAL A 592 -0.04 -19.65 -4.04
N SER A 593 -1.06 -19.09 -3.38
CA SER A 593 -2.28 -18.58 -4.02
C SER A 593 -2.76 -17.28 -3.39
N LEU A 594 -3.54 -16.47 -4.14
CA LEU A 594 -4.13 -15.23 -3.63
C LEU A 594 -5.05 -15.48 -2.43
N GLU A 595 -5.78 -16.59 -2.45
CA GLU A 595 -6.68 -16.99 -1.37
C GLU A 595 -5.91 -17.25 -0.07
N GLN A 596 -4.77 -17.94 -0.16
CA GLN A 596 -3.91 -18.21 1.00
C GLN A 596 -3.31 -16.92 1.57
N VAL A 597 -2.76 -16.05 0.71
CA VAL A 597 -2.18 -14.77 1.12
C VAL A 597 -3.22 -13.90 1.80
N LEU A 598 -4.42 -13.81 1.22
CA LEU A 598 -5.53 -13.07 1.81
C LEU A 598 -5.97 -13.68 3.15
N GLU A 599 -6.13 -15.01 3.25
CA GLU A 599 -6.45 -15.67 4.53
C GLU A 599 -5.40 -15.34 5.60
N GLN A 600 -4.11 -15.43 5.28
CA GLN A 600 -3.04 -15.15 6.23
C GLN A 600 -3.03 -13.69 6.69
N ARG A 601 -3.21 -12.73 5.77
CA ARG A 601 -3.30 -11.30 6.11
C ARG A 601 -4.51 -11.01 6.98
N LEU A 602 -5.69 -11.56 6.65
CA LEU A 602 -6.91 -11.40 7.46
C LEU A 602 -6.74 -12.00 8.86
N ARG A 603 -6.09 -13.16 9.00
CA ARG A 603 -5.76 -13.74 10.31
C ARG A 603 -4.80 -12.84 11.08
N ARG A 604 -3.75 -12.32 10.45
CA ARG A 604 -2.78 -11.43 11.09
C ARG A 604 -3.45 -10.13 11.58
N GLU A 605 -4.33 -9.55 10.78
CA GLU A 605 -5.14 -8.38 11.15
C GLU A 605 -6.08 -8.69 12.33
N ALA A 606 -6.75 -9.84 12.31
CA ALA A 606 -7.73 -10.22 13.34
C ALA A 606 -7.10 -10.63 14.68
N TYR A 607 -5.95 -11.31 14.68
CA TYR A 607 -5.26 -11.79 15.89
C TYR A 607 -4.13 -10.86 16.35
N GLY A 608 -3.99 -9.69 15.72
CA GLY A 608 -2.98 -8.70 16.10
C GLY A 608 -3.20 -8.14 17.52
N PRO A 609 -2.14 -7.70 18.22
CA PRO A 609 -2.25 -7.23 19.61
C PRO A 609 -3.11 -5.96 19.78
N GLN A 610 -3.30 -5.20 18.70
CA GLN A 610 -4.14 -3.98 18.65
C GLN A 610 -5.46 -4.21 17.91
N ALA A 611 -5.84 -5.47 17.64
CA ALA A 611 -7.07 -5.78 16.92
C ALA A 611 -8.30 -5.42 17.78
N THR A 612 -9.21 -4.64 17.20
CA THR A 612 -10.51 -4.30 17.81
C THR A 612 -11.60 -5.23 17.28
N THR A 613 -12.75 -5.28 17.94
CA THR A 613 -13.92 -6.03 17.45
C THR A 613 -14.31 -5.59 16.04
N ALA A 614 -14.22 -4.29 15.75
CA ALA A 614 -14.48 -3.74 14.43
C ALA A 614 -13.51 -4.31 13.37
N THR A 615 -12.22 -4.40 13.70
CA THR A 615 -11.20 -5.02 12.82
C THR A 615 -11.49 -6.50 12.56
N VAL A 616 -11.85 -7.25 13.61
CA VAL A 616 -12.15 -8.69 13.45
C VAL A 616 -13.42 -8.90 12.62
N LEU A 617 -14.48 -8.13 12.87
CA LEU A 617 -15.69 -8.17 12.05
C LEU A 617 -15.41 -7.78 10.59
N ALA A 618 -14.49 -6.83 10.35
CA ALA A 618 -14.05 -6.52 9.00
C ALA A 618 -13.39 -7.71 8.31
N ALA A 619 -12.55 -8.45 9.03
CA ALA A 619 -11.93 -9.66 8.50
C ALA A 619 -12.96 -10.78 8.22
N VAL A 620 -14.02 -10.89 9.03
CA VAL A 620 -15.17 -11.79 8.75
C VAL A 620 -15.87 -11.39 7.46
N GLU A 621 -16.19 -10.10 7.29
CA GLU A 621 -16.81 -9.58 6.05
C GLU A 621 -15.94 -9.86 4.83
N ASP A 622 -14.64 -9.52 4.88
CA ASP A 622 -13.70 -9.76 3.78
C ASP A 622 -13.56 -11.26 3.46
N THR A 623 -13.59 -12.13 4.48
CA THR A 623 -13.60 -13.59 4.28
C THR A 623 -14.83 -14.05 3.50
N LEU A 624 -16.01 -13.54 3.84
CA LEU A 624 -17.26 -13.88 3.14
C LEU A 624 -17.29 -13.30 1.72
N LEU A 625 -16.81 -12.06 1.56
CA LEU A 625 -16.79 -11.34 0.29
C LEU A 625 -15.83 -11.98 -0.71
N TYR A 626 -14.59 -12.24 -0.31
CA TYR A 626 -13.50 -12.60 -1.23
C TYR A 626 -13.22 -14.10 -1.25
N LEU A 627 -13.05 -14.72 -0.07
CA LEU A 627 -12.66 -16.13 0.04
C LEU A 627 -13.84 -17.10 -0.03
N ARG A 628 -15.05 -16.63 0.31
CA ARG A 628 -16.26 -17.46 0.45
C ARG A 628 -16.06 -18.62 1.44
N GLY A 629 -15.15 -18.47 2.39
CA GLY A 629 -14.75 -19.50 3.35
C GLY A 629 -15.58 -19.46 4.62
N ARG A 630 -16.62 -20.31 4.72
CA ARG A 630 -17.50 -20.36 5.91
C ARG A 630 -16.74 -20.70 7.20
N ARG A 631 -15.84 -21.68 7.13
CA ARG A 631 -15.03 -22.12 8.28
C ARG A 631 -14.20 -20.99 8.90
N LEU A 632 -13.52 -20.20 8.07
CA LEU A 632 -12.70 -19.09 8.54
C LEU A 632 -13.59 -17.95 9.08
N ALA A 633 -14.70 -17.65 8.41
CA ALA A 633 -15.65 -16.65 8.88
C ALA A 633 -16.21 -17.00 10.27
N ASP A 634 -16.55 -18.28 10.51
CA ASP A 634 -17.04 -18.75 11.81
C ASP A 634 -15.95 -18.73 12.90
N GLU A 635 -14.71 -19.08 12.53
CA GLU A 635 -13.56 -19.02 13.43
C GLU A 635 -13.26 -17.57 13.86
N LEU A 636 -13.16 -16.65 12.90
CA LEU A 636 -12.94 -15.22 13.15
C LEU A 636 -14.13 -14.59 13.88
N GLY A 637 -15.36 -14.97 13.54
CA GLY A 637 -16.56 -14.53 14.23
C GLY A 637 -16.58 -14.97 15.70
N THR A 638 -16.13 -16.19 15.99
CA THR A 638 -15.93 -16.68 17.36
C THR A 638 -14.83 -15.90 18.08
N HIS A 639 -13.77 -15.50 17.38
CA HIS A 639 -12.73 -14.64 17.95
C HIS A 639 -13.26 -13.23 18.27
N ALA A 640 -14.10 -12.65 17.41
CA ALA A 640 -14.72 -11.34 17.64
C ALA A 640 -15.48 -11.28 18.98
N LEU A 641 -16.10 -12.39 19.40
CA LEU A 641 -16.73 -12.51 20.73
C LEU A 641 -15.76 -12.23 21.88
N LYS A 642 -14.56 -12.81 21.77
CA LYS A 642 -13.52 -12.69 22.81
C LYS A 642 -12.97 -11.27 22.86
N VAL A 643 -12.78 -10.64 21.70
CA VAL A 643 -12.31 -9.26 21.59
C VAL A 643 -13.36 -8.31 22.15
N LEU A 644 -14.64 -8.46 21.77
CA LEU A 644 -15.74 -7.64 22.27
C LEU A 644 -15.88 -7.74 23.79
N ALA A 645 -15.80 -8.94 24.36
CA ALA A 645 -15.89 -9.13 25.81
C ALA A 645 -14.71 -8.50 26.58
N ALA A 646 -13.56 -8.31 25.93
CA ALA A 646 -12.37 -7.72 26.51
C ALA A 646 -12.26 -6.20 26.30
N GLU A 647 -12.98 -5.64 25.32
CA GLU A 647 -13.03 -4.21 25.05
C GLU A 647 -13.60 -3.45 26.26
N ARG A 648 -12.98 -2.31 26.59
CA ARG A 648 -13.41 -1.45 27.70
C ARG A 648 -13.87 -0.07 27.24
N GLY A 649 -13.49 0.32 26.03
CA GLY A 649 -13.86 1.59 25.41
C GLY A 649 -15.03 1.44 24.44
N VAL A 650 -15.54 2.59 23.98
CA VAL A 650 -16.68 2.66 23.06
C VAL A 650 -16.29 3.11 21.66
N ASP A 651 -14.99 3.25 21.39
CA ASP A 651 -14.48 3.82 20.15
C ASP A 651 -14.91 3.07 18.89
N GLY A 652 -14.90 1.74 18.97
CA GLY A 652 -15.30 0.87 17.86
C GLY A 652 -16.81 0.71 17.69
N ALA A 653 -17.65 1.22 18.60
CA ALA A 653 -19.09 0.91 18.63
C ALA A 653 -19.84 1.24 17.32
N PRO A 654 -19.60 2.40 16.65
CA PRO A 654 -20.25 2.71 15.36
C PRO A 654 -19.94 1.67 14.27
N GLU A 655 -18.68 1.25 14.17
CA GLU A 655 -18.25 0.31 13.14
C GLU A 655 -18.68 -1.13 13.46
N VAL A 656 -18.65 -1.51 14.75
CA VAL A 656 -19.20 -2.78 15.22
C VAL A 656 -20.69 -2.88 14.90
N LEU A 657 -21.47 -1.84 15.17
CA LEU A 657 -22.89 -1.80 14.84
C LEU A 657 -23.15 -1.99 13.35
N ARG A 658 -22.46 -1.18 12.52
CA ARG A 658 -22.63 -1.19 11.07
C ARG A 658 -22.35 -2.59 10.50
N ARG A 659 -21.24 -3.21 10.91
CA ARG A 659 -20.84 -4.53 10.43
C ARG A 659 -21.71 -5.65 10.99
N ALA A 660 -22.06 -5.62 12.27
CA ALA A 660 -22.93 -6.62 12.87
C ALA A 660 -24.33 -6.64 12.21
N ARG A 661 -24.91 -5.46 11.90
CA ARG A 661 -26.17 -5.37 11.14
C ARG A 661 -26.02 -5.92 9.73
N ALA A 662 -24.95 -5.57 9.01
CA ALA A 662 -24.71 -6.06 7.66
C ALA A 662 -24.56 -7.59 7.61
N LEU A 663 -23.76 -8.14 8.52
CA LEU A 663 -23.57 -9.59 8.67
C LEU A 663 -24.87 -10.29 9.05
N LEU A 664 -25.62 -9.79 10.04
CA LEU A 664 -26.89 -10.38 10.43
C LEU A 664 -27.91 -10.38 9.28
N ALA A 665 -28.01 -9.27 8.53
CA ALA A 665 -28.86 -9.18 7.35
C ALA A 665 -28.44 -10.19 6.26
N TYR A 666 -27.14 -10.32 6.03
CA TYR A 666 -26.58 -11.30 5.10
C TYR A 666 -26.93 -12.73 5.51
N TYR A 667 -26.69 -13.14 6.75
CA TYR A 667 -26.95 -14.52 7.17
C TYR A 667 -28.45 -14.85 7.22
N ARG A 668 -29.31 -13.89 7.58
CA ARG A 668 -30.77 -14.07 7.54
C ARG A 668 -31.33 -14.30 6.14
N THR A 669 -30.65 -13.77 5.12
CA THR A 669 -31.09 -13.89 3.71
C THR A 669 -30.41 -15.03 2.98
N SER A 670 -29.18 -15.37 3.37
CA SER A 670 -28.36 -16.38 2.68
C SER A 670 -28.41 -17.78 3.31
N GLU A 671 -28.75 -17.91 4.59
CA GLU A 671 -28.74 -19.19 5.31
C GLU A 671 -30.09 -19.48 6.00
N PRO A 672 -30.51 -20.76 6.08
CA PRO A 672 -31.75 -21.13 6.74
C PRO A 672 -31.69 -21.03 8.27
N VAL A 673 -30.49 -21.07 8.86
CA VAL A 673 -30.25 -20.98 10.31
C VAL A 673 -29.05 -20.07 10.52
N LEU A 674 -29.10 -19.23 11.56
CA LEU A 674 -28.00 -18.33 11.89
C LEU A 674 -26.76 -19.10 12.37
N PRO A 675 -25.55 -18.66 12.02
CA PRO A 675 -24.33 -19.20 12.61
C PRO A 675 -24.31 -19.00 14.12
N GLY A 676 -23.90 -20.04 14.87
CA GLY A 676 -23.90 -20.01 16.34
C GLY A 676 -23.01 -18.91 16.93
N TRP A 677 -21.97 -18.46 16.20
CA TRP A 677 -21.14 -17.35 16.64
C TRP A 677 -21.90 -16.01 16.59
N ILE A 678 -22.80 -15.79 15.62
CA ILE A 678 -23.62 -14.57 15.54
C ILE A 678 -24.63 -14.50 16.68
N GLU A 679 -25.29 -15.62 16.96
CA GLU A 679 -26.21 -15.70 18.11
C GLU A 679 -25.45 -15.38 19.41
N SER A 680 -24.27 -15.98 19.57
CA SER A 680 -23.38 -15.68 20.70
C SER A 680 -22.90 -14.23 20.71
N PHE A 681 -22.68 -13.62 19.55
CA PHE A 681 -22.20 -12.24 19.41
C PHE A 681 -23.27 -11.25 19.83
N VAL A 682 -24.50 -11.46 19.37
CA VAL A 682 -25.64 -10.65 19.77
C VAL A 682 -25.88 -10.77 21.28
N LYS A 683 -25.86 -12.00 21.82
CA LYS A 683 -26.03 -12.23 23.26
C LYS A 683 -24.95 -11.55 24.11
N THR A 684 -23.68 -11.76 23.76
CA THR A 684 -22.54 -11.16 24.48
C THR A 684 -22.52 -9.66 24.33
N GLY A 685 -22.70 -9.14 23.10
CA GLY A 685 -22.72 -7.70 22.83
C GLY A 685 -23.86 -6.98 23.53
N TYR A 686 -25.04 -7.60 23.61
CA TYR A 686 -26.18 -7.05 24.35
C TYR A 686 -25.87 -6.89 25.84
N ALA A 687 -25.35 -7.94 26.48
CA ALA A 687 -24.95 -7.87 27.89
C ALA A 687 -23.78 -6.90 28.12
N HIS A 688 -22.80 -6.89 27.22
CA HIS A 688 -21.62 -6.06 27.28
C HIS A 688 -21.96 -4.57 27.17
N TYR A 689 -22.71 -4.17 26.15
CA TYR A 689 -23.10 -2.76 25.98
C TYR A 689 -24.09 -2.30 27.04
N CYS A 690 -25.01 -3.14 27.54
CA CYS A 690 -25.82 -2.80 28.72
C CYS A 690 -24.93 -2.47 29.93
N THR A 691 -23.81 -3.19 30.11
CA THR A 691 -22.87 -2.94 31.22
C THR A 691 -22.07 -1.65 31.03
N LEU A 692 -21.64 -1.35 29.80
CA LEU A 692 -20.83 -0.14 29.52
C LEU A 692 -21.66 1.14 29.40
N LEU A 693 -22.95 1.04 29.05
CA LEU A 693 -23.80 2.19 28.71
C LEU A 693 -23.83 3.29 29.79
N PRO A 694 -24.02 3.00 31.10
CA PRO A 694 -24.03 4.04 32.13
C PRO A 694 -22.71 4.81 32.23
N THR A 695 -21.58 4.11 32.07
CA THR A 695 -20.24 4.70 32.10
C THR A 695 -20.00 5.54 30.85
N ALA A 696 -20.38 5.05 29.67
CA ALA A 696 -20.23 5.77 28.40
C ALA A 696 -21.04 7.07 28.35
N PHE A 697 -22.20 7.10 29.01
CA PHE A 697 -23.00 8.33 29.16
C PHE A 697 -22.30 9.39 30.04
N ARG A 698 -21.47 8.98 31.00
CA ARG A 698 -20.74 9.87 31.92
C ARG A 698 -19.34 10.25 31.46
N ASP A 699 -18.72 9.40 30.65
CA ASP A 699 -17.38 9.60 30.13
C ASP A 699 -17.31 10.86 29.24
N GLU A 700 -16.42 11.81 29.53
CA GLU A 700 -16.29 13.03 28.73
C GLU A 700 -15.63 12.77 27.37
N ASP A 701 -14.80 11.71 27.27
CA ASP A 701 -14.07 11.37 26.05
C ASP A 701 -14.94 10.59 25.05
N ALA A 702 -15.98 9.90 25.54
CA ALA A 702 -16.93 9.19 24.69
C ALA A 702 -17.81 10.16 23.89
N THR A 703 -17.76 10.09 22.56
CA THR A 703 -18.58 10.93 21.69
C THR A 703 -20.06 10.49 21.70
N VAL A 704 -20.95 11.43 21.42
CA VAL A 704 -22.41 11.17 21.33
C VAL A 704 -22.73 10.13 20.26
N GLY A 705 -22.01 10.13 19.14
CA GLY A 705 -22.19 9.16 18.06
C GLY A 705 -21.82 7.73 18.47
N GLN A 706 -20.77 7.56 19.30
CA GLN A 706 -20.41 6.24 19.85
C GLN A 706 -21.48 5.71 20.80
N VAL A 707 -21.99 6.55 21.70
CA VAL A 707 -23.08 6.17 22.62
C VAL A 707 -24.38 5.89 21.85
N ALA A 708 -24.68 6.67 20.81
CA ALA A 708 -25.83 6.45 19.94
C ALA A 708 -25.73 5.08 19.24
N ALA A 709 -24.56 4.71 18.73
CA ALA A 709 -24.33 3.40 18.13
C ALA A 709 -24.45 2.24 19.13
N MET A 710 -24.05 2.41 20.40
CA MET A 710 -24.29 1.39 21.42
C MET A 710 -25.80 1.16 21.62
N LEU A 711 -26.58 2.24 21.77
CA LEU A 711 -28.04 2.16 21.84
C LEU A 711 -28.63 1.55 20.56
N GLY A 712 -28.06 1.90 19.40
CA GLY A 712 -28.47 1.37 18.11
C GLY A 712 -28.25 -0.12 18.02
N PHE A 713 -27.14 -0.64 18.56
CA PHE A 713 -26.90 -2.07 18.71
C PHE A 713 -27.97 -2.69 19.61
N LEU A 714 -28.13 -2.16 20.82
CA LEU A 714 -29.05 -2.70 21.82
C LEU A 714 -30.49 -2.78 21.30
N PHE A 715 -31.02 -1.69 20.73
CA PHE A 715 -32.40 -1.67 20.22
C PHE A 715 -32.57 -2.49 18.94
N SER A 716 -31.61 -2.46 18.00
CA SER A 716 -31.75 -3.23 16.75
C SER A 716 -31.59 -4.74 16.95
N MET A 717 -30.86 -5.16 18.00
CA MET A 717 -30.61 -6.56 18.32
C MET A 717 -31.54 -7.12 19.41
N GLU A 718 -32.34 -6.27 20.08
CA GLU A 718 -33.18 -6.62 21.25
C GLU A 718 -34.03 -7.87 20.98
N SER A 719 -34.82 -7.89 19.90
CA SER A 719 -35.70 -9.02 19.60
C SER A 719 -34.94 -10.34 19.47
N LEU A 720 -33.74 -10.32 18.89
CA LEU A 720 -32.91 -11.52 18.75
C LEU A 720 -32.27 -11.89 20.10
N ALA A 721 -31.74 -10.91 20.83
CA ALA A 721 -31.15 -11.12 22.15
C ALA A 721 -32.16 -11.75 23.14
N LEU A 722 -33.41 -11.25 23.16
CA LEU A 722 -34.47 -11.81 24.01
C LEU A 722 -34.79 -13.26 23.64
N SER A 723 -34.83 -13.59 22.34
CA SER A 723 -35.05 -14.97 21.89
C SER A 723 -33.91 -15.93 22.31
N LEU A 724 -32.71 -15.40 22.55
CA LEU A 724 -31.51 -16.12 23.00
C LEU A 724 -31.36 -16.13 24.54
N GLY A 725 -32.39 -15.65 25.25
CA GLY A 725 -32.48 -15.66 26.72
C GLY A 725 -31.85 -14.45 27.42
N CYS A 726 -31.63 -13.33 26.72
CA CYS A 726 -31.33 -12.05 27.39
C CYS A 726 -32.59 -11.48 28.05
N ASP A 727 -32.39 -10.64 29.08
CA ASP A 727 -33.48 -9.99 29.79
C ASP A 727 -33.54 -8.49 29.43
N ARG A 728 -34.72 -8.03 29.01
CA ARG A 728 -34.99 -6.61 28.72
C ARG A 728 -34.72 -5.71 29.93
N THR A 729 -34.93 -6.22 31.14
CA THR A 729 -34.69 -5.51 32.39
C THR A 729 -33.24 -5.00 32.50
N GLN A 730 -32.27 -5.70 31.89
CA GLN A 730 -30.86 -5.25 31.87
C GLN A 730 -30.69 -3.92 31.14
N LEU A 731 -31.38 -3.75 30.01
CA LEU A 731 -31.34 -2.51 29.22
C LEU A 731 -32.07 -1.38 29.92
N GLU A 732 -33.24 -1.68 30.51
CA GLU A 732 -34.02 -0.70 31.27
C GLU A 732 -33.23 -0.17 32.47
N LEU A 733 -32.55 -1.05 33.21
CA LEU A 733 -31.67 -0.67 34.31
C LEU A 733 -30.46 0.13 33.84
N ALA A 734 -29.82 -0.26 32.74
CA ALA A 734 -28.67 0.45 32.17
C ALA A 734 -29.04 1.89 31.76
N VAL A 735 -30.19 2.06 31.09
CA VAL A 735 -30.70 3.40 30.72
C VAL A 735 -31.10 4.18 31.97
N ALA A 736 -31.73 3.56 32.97
CA ALA A 736 -32.11 4.23 34.21
C ALA A 736 -30.90 4.72 35.04
N GLN A 737 -29.77 4.00 34.99
CA GLN A 737 -28.53 4.36 35.67
C GLN A 737 -27.66 5.37 34.91
N SER A 738 -28.04 5.69 33.66
CA SER A 738 -27.30 6.64 32.83
C SER A 738 -27.68 8.07 33.22
N HIS A 739 -26.68 8.85 33.68
CA HIS A 739 -26.87 10.23 34.12
C HIS A 739 -25.79 11.13 33.48
N PRO A 740 -25.99 11.59 32.23
CA PRO A 740 -25.04 12.44 31.53
C PRO A 740 -25.14 13.91 31.96
N ASP A 741 -23.98 14.56 32.07
CA ASP A 741 -23.88 16.02 32.28
C ASP A 741 -23.81 16.80 30.95
N ASP A 742 -23.43 16.15 29.85
CA ASP A 742 -23.40 16.75 28.51
C ASP A 742 -24.81 16.87 27.89
N PRO A 743 -25.23 18.07 27.44
CA PRO A 743 -26.52 18.30 26.78
C PRO A 743 -26.86 17.35 25.63
N SER A 744 -25.88 17.01 24.79
CA SER A 744 -26.10 16.16 23.62
C SER A 744 -26.39 14.72 24.06
N LYS A 745 -25.66 14.23 25.07
CA LYS A 745 -25.91 12.92 25.69
C LYS A 745 -27.23 12.90 26.47
N THR A 746 -27.63 14.01 27.11
CA THR A 746 -28.94 14.12 27.75
C THR A 746 -30.08 13.96 26.74
N ALA A 747 -29.99 14.61 25.57
CA ALA A 747 -30.97 14.44 24.49
C ALA A 747 -31.05 12.98 24.00
N LEU A 748 -29.89 12.33 23.84
CA LEU A 748 -29.81 10.91 23.47
C LEU A 748 -30.44 9.99 24.53
N LEU A 749 -30.21 10.27 25.82
CA LEU A 749 -30.83 9.54 26.92
C LEU A 749 -32.37 9.67 26.90
N TRP A 750 -32.89 10.87 26.67
CA TRP A 750 -34.33 11.07 26.56
C TRP A 750 -34.93 10.31 25.37
N ALA A 751 -34.24 10.29 24.23
CA ALA A 751 -34.65 9.48 23.09
C ALA A 751 -34.70 7.98 23.42
N ALA A 752 -33.70 7.47 24.14
CA ALA A 752 -33.68 6.09 24.63
C ALA A 752 -34.84 5.80 25.60
N GLN A 753 -35.17 6.72 26.50
CA GLN A 753 -36.32 6.60 27.40
C GLN A 753 -37.65 6.58 26.65
N VAL A 754 -37.80 7.36 25.58
CA VAL A 754 -38.98 7.28 24.71
C VAL A 754 -39.08 5.92 24.02
N GLN A 755 -37.96 5.39 23.52
CA GLN A 755 -37.94 4.07 22.88
C GLN A 755 -38.30 2.94 23.86
N LEU A 756 -37.90 3.06 25.14
CA LEU A 756 -38.24 2.10 26.19
C LEU A 756 -39.65 2.31 26.79
N GLY A 757 -40.29 3.44 26.50
CA GLY A 757 -41.62 3.79 27.04
C GLY A 757 -41.61 4.36 28.46
N THR A 758 -40.44 4.71 29.01
CA THR A 758 -40.31 5.36 30.33
C THR A 758 -40.47 6.87 30.28
N LEU A 759 -40.44 7.46 29.08
CA LEU A 759 -40.77 8.85 28.79
C LEU A 759 -41.78 8.90 27.64
N SER A 760 -42.89 9.61 27.79
CA SER A 760 -43.82 9.80 26.69
C SER A 760 -43.30 10.84 25.68
N ARG A 761 -43.77 10.78 24.43
CA ARG A 761 -43.45 11.80 23.41
C ARG A 761 -43.96 13.19 23.81
N ALA A 762 -45.11 13.27 24.49
CA ALA A 762 -45.65 14.52 24.99
C ALA A 762 -44.74 15.15 26.05
N GLU A 763 -44.26 14.34 27.02
CA GLU A 763 -43.30 14.82 28.01
C GLU A 763 -41.96 15.23 27.39
N LEU A 764 -41.48 14.52 26.36
CA LEU A 764 -40.29 14.93 25.62
C LEU A 764 -40.48 16.30 24.96
N ARG A 765 -41.63 16.55 24.33
CA ARG A 765 -41.96 17.87 23.75
C ARG A 765 -41.97 18.96 24.81
N THR A 766 -42.64 18.73 25.94
CA THR A 766 -42.67 19.68 27.07
C THR A 766 -41.27 19.98 27.59
N ARG A 767 -40.38 18.98 27.68
CA ARG A 767 -38.97 19.21 28.05
C ARG A 767 -38.23 20.08 27.02
N CYS A 768 -38.44 19.82 25.72
CA CYS A 768 -37.82 20.62 24.66
C CYS A 768 -38.30 22.08 24.66
N GLU A 769 -39.59 22.30 24.93
CA GLU A 769 -40.15 23.65 25.10
C GLU A 769 -39.57 24.36 26.31
N ALA A 770 -39.49 23.69 27.46
CA ALA A 770 -38.91 24.24 28.68
C ALA A 770 -37.42 24.64 28.52
N LEU A 771 -36.66 23.91 27.70
CA LEU A 771 -35.27 24.28 27.36
C LEU A 771 -35.21 25.59 26.55
N LEU A 772 -36.14 25.79 25.61
CA LEU A 772 -36.23 27.02 24.81
C LEU A 772 -36.73 28.21 25.63
N ASP A 773 -37.57 27.97 26.64
CA ASP A 773 -38.11 29.00 27.53
C ASP A 773 -37.11 29.48 28.60
N ASN A 774 -36.00 28.76 28.79
CA ASN A 774 -34.98 29.11 29.79
C ASN A 774 -33.79 29.85 29.16
N PRO A 775 -33.64 31.18 29.35
CA PRO A 775 -32.58 31.97 28.71
C PRO A 775 -31.16 31.51 29.06
N LEU A 776 -30.96 30.86 30.22
CA LEU A 776 -29.65 30.37 30.65
C LEU A 776 -29.22 29.09 29.91
N VAL A 777 -30.17 28.34 29.35
CA VAL A 777 -29.93 27.06 28.67
C VAL A 777 -29.92 27.20 27.15
N VAL A 778 -30.58 28.23 26.61
CA VAL A 778 -30.62 28.53 25.16
C VAL A 778 -29.24 28.47 24.49
N PRO A 779 -28.13 29.01 25.03
CA PRO A 779 -26.81 28.89 24.40
C PRO A 779 -26.32 27.44 24.21
N ALA A 780 -26.77 26.50 25.04
CA ALA A 780 -26.44 25.07 24.95
C ALA A 780 -27.43 24.28 24.09
N TYR A 781 -28.56 24.86 23.66
CA TYR A 781 -29.60 24.20 22.86
C TYR A 781 -29.11 23.53 21.56
N PRO A 782 -28.15 24.10 20.80
CA PRO A 782 -27.57 23.42 19.63
C PRO A 782 -26.96 22.05 19.94
N ARG A 783 -26.43 21.86 21.16
CA ARG A 783 -25.88 20.56 21.60
C ARG A 783 -26.99 19.54 21.83
N TYR A 784 -28.12 19.94 22.43
CA TYR A 784 -29.31 19.08 22.51
C TYR A 784 -29.83 18.68 21.12
N LEU A 785 -29.91 19.63 20.18
CA LEU A 785 -30.29 19.34 18.79
C LEU A 785 -29.32 18.34 18.12
N SER A 786 -28.01 18.54 18.30
CA SER A 786 -26.99 17.59 17.84
C SER A 786 -27.23 16.19 18.41
N GLY A 787 -27.51 16.08 19.71
CA GLY A 787 -27.86 14.82 20.36
C GLY A 787 -29.11 14.15 19.81
N PHE A 788 -30.18 14.92 19.55
CA PHE A 788 -31.40 14.40 18.94
C PHE A 788 -31.20 13.92 17.50
N VAL A 789 -30.38 14.62 16.72
CA VAL A 789 -30.03 14.18 15.36
C VAL A 789 -29.29 12.84 15.41
N GLN A 790 -28.31 12.69 16.31
CA GLN A 790 -27.60 11.42 16.52
C GLN A 790 -28.52 10.31 17.04
N ALA A 791 -29.52 10.65 17.85
CA ALA A 791 -30.52 9.71 18.36
C ALA A 791 -31.43 9.10 17.28
N LEU A 792 -31.43 9.63 16.05
CA LEU A 792 -32.18 9.05 14.95
C LEU A 792 -31.58 7.72 14.45
N GLU A 793 -30.31 7.45 14.74
CA GLU A 793 -29.70 6.13 14.48
C GLU A 793 -30.38 5.04 15.34
N PRO A 794 -30.41 5.15 16.69
CA PRO A 794 -31.11 4.18 17.53
C PRO A 794 -32.63 4.30 17.50
N VAL A 795 -33.18 5.50 17.30
CA VAL A 795 -34.61 5.81 17.43
C VAL A 795 -35.10 6.63 16.23
N PRO A 796 -35.18 6.03 15.03
CA PRO A 796 -35.57 6.74 13.80
C PRO A 796 -37.02 7.28 13.86
N GLY A 797 -37.87 6.72 14.72
CA GLY A 797 -39.25 7.14 14.91
C GLY A 797 -39.44 8.50 15.60
N LEU A 798 -38.36 9.20 15.97
CA LEU A 798 -38.36 10.56 16.52
C LEU A 798 -38.10 11.65 15.47
N ALA A 799 -37.95 11.30 14.18
CA ALA A 799 -37.64 12.26 13.12
C ALA A 799 -38.61 13.46 13.09
N ASP A 800 -39.90 13.23 13.34
CA ASP A 800 -40.93 14.25 13.45
C ASP A 800 -40.66 15.22 14.62
N VAL A 801 -40.31 14.69 15.79
CA VAL A 801 -39.98 15.47 16.99
C VAL A 801 -38.70 16.29 16.78
N VAL A 802 -37.70 15.75 16.07
CA VAL A 802 -36.47 16.50 15.76
C VAL A 802 -36.76 17.65 14.79
N VAL A 803 -37.55 17.41 13.73
CA VAL A 803 -38.00 18.46 12.81
C VAL A 803 -38.79 19.54 13.55
N GLU A 804 -39.68 19.13 14.46
CA GLU A 804 -40.45 20.02 15.34
C GLU A 804 -39.52 20.87 16.22
N ALA A 805 -38.56 20.26 16.92
CA ALA A 805 -37.63 20.95 17.81
C ALA A 805 -36.78 21.99 17.08
N VAL A 806 -36.26 21.65 15.90
CA VAL A 806 -35.53 22.59 15.03
C VAL A 806 -36.47 23.72 14.58
N SER A 807 -37.68 23.39 14.13
CA SER A 807 -38.65 24.38 13.65
C SER A 807 -39.08 25.36 14.75
N ASN A 808 -39.30 24.87 15.97
CA ASN A 808 -39.66 25.69 17.11
C ASN A 808 -38.51 26.60 17.56
N ALA A 809 -37.26 26.13 17.51
CA ALA A 809 -36.10 26.97 17.83
C ALA A 809 -35.94 28.12 16.83
N PHE A 810 -35.97 27.83 15.53
CA PHE A 810 -35.84 28.83 14.47
C PHE A 810 -37.06 29.77 14.37
N GLY A 811 -38.25 29.31 14.77
CA GLY A 811 -39.47 30.13 14.73
C GLY A 811 -39.68 31.04 15.96
N ARG A 812 -38.94 30.83 17.06
CA ARG A 812 -39.16 31.54 18.34
C ARG A 812 -37.98 32.41 18.77
N LEU A 813 -36.75 32.07 18.41
CA LEU A 813 -35.55 32.78 18.85
C LEU A 813 -35.17 33.91 17.89
N PRO A 814 -34.60 35.03 18.38
CA PRO A 814 -34.16 36.13 17.53
C PRO A 814 -32.88 35.78 16.75
N ASP A 815 -32.69 36.42 15.59
CA ASP A 815 -31.52 36.20 14.71
C ASP A 815 -30.17 36.39 15.42
N ALA A 816 -30.09 37.30 16.40
CA ALA A 816 -28.88 37.52 17.19
C ALA A 816 -28.43 36.28 17.97
N VAL A 817 -29.36 35.35 18.27
CA VAL A 817 -29.10 34.07 18.93
C VAL A 817 -28.93 32.94 17.91
N LEU A 818 -29.71 32.93 16.83
CA LEU A 818 -29.71 31.86 15.83
C LEU A 818 -28.50 31.90 14.88
N LEU A 819 -28.07 33.08 14.43
CA LEU A 819 -26.98 33.19 13.46
C LEU A 819 -25.65 32.58 13.96
N PRO A 820 -25.26 32.75 15.24
CA PRO A 820 -24.10 32.05 15.82
C PRO A 820 -24.20 30.52 15.84
N TRP A 821 -25.40 29.92 15.78
CA TRP A 821 -25.59 28.47 15.84
C TRP A 821 -25.33 27.78 14.50
N LEU A 822 -25.53 28.48 13.38
CA LEU A 822 -25.49 27.89 12.04
C LEU A 822 -24.18 27.16 11.72
N PRO A 823 -22.97 27.70 12.04
CA PRO A 823 -21.73 26.98 11.79
C PRO A 823 -21.69 25.63 12.52
N LEU A 824 -22.06 25.59 13.81
CA LEU A 824 -22.04 24.38 14.62
C LEU A 824 -23.00 23.33 14.07
N LEU A 825 -24.25 23.70 13.78
CA LEU A 825 -25.26 22.79 13.23
C LEU A 825 -24.84 22.22 11.86
N ILE A 826 -24.27 23.06 10.99
CA ILE A 826 -23.76 22.62 9.68
C ILE A 826 -22.55 21.68 9.85
N THR A 827 -21.61 22.01 10.74
CA THR A 827 -20.45 21.14 10.99
C THR A 827 -20.88 19.78 11.53
N THR A 828 -21.79 19.74 12.50
CA THR A 828 -22.32 18.49 13.07
C THR A 828 -23.00 17.62 12.02
N LEU A 829 -23.85 18.21 11.16
CA LEU A 829 -24.50 17.49 10.06
C LEU A 829 -23.49 16.97 9.04
N ARG A 830 -22.42 17.72 8.75
CA ARG A 830 -21.36 17.28 7.83
C ARG A 830 -20.43 16.21 8.40
N SER A 831 -20.08 16.31 9.69
CA SER A 831 -19.02 15.48 10.29
C SER A 831 -19.52 14.22 10.98
N GLY A 832 -20.79 14.16 11.41
CA GLY A 832 -21.27 13.05 12.24
C GLY A 832 -22.68 12.54 11.95
N ALA A 833 -23.47 13.19 11.09
CA ALA A 833 -24.86 12.79 10.82
C ALA A 833 -25.27 12.93 9.35
N GLY A 834 -24.30 12.93 8.43
CA GLY A 834 -24.57 13.09 6.99
C GLY A 834 -25.52 12.04 6.44
N ASP A 835 -25.41 10.79 6.93
CA ASP A 835 -26.26 9.67 6.54
C ASP A 835 -27.70 9.77 7.09
N LEU A 836 -27.91 10.61 8.12
CA LEU A 836 -29.22 10.85 8.74
C LEU A 836 -29.94 12.06 8.13
N ALA A 837 -29.23 12.92 7.39
CA ALA A 837 -29.81 14.08 6.71
C ALA A 837 -30.93 13.70 5.72
N PRO A 838 -30.84 12.63 4.90
CA PRO A 838 -31.95 12.20 4.04
C PRO A 838 -33.23 11.87 4.81
N LEU A 839 -33.13 11.30 6.02
CA LEU A 839 -34.27 11.00 6.87
C LEU A 839 -34.98 12.28 7.31
N LEU A 840 -34.22 13.26 7.81
CA LEU A 840 -34.72 14.57 8.22
C LEU A 840 -35.32 15.35 7.05
N ILE A 841 -34.66 15.35 5.89
CA ILE A 841 -35.15 16.03 4.68
C ILE A 841 -36.46 15.40 4.21
N ARG A 842 -36.55 14.06 4.24
CA ARG A 842 -37.77 13.34 3.88
C ARG A 842 -38.91 13.67 4.84
N GLU A 843 -38.65 13.70 6.15
CA GLU A 843 -39.67 14.01 7.14
C GLU A 843 -40.10 15.49 7.07
N ALA A 844 -39.15 16.41 6.89
CA ALA A 844 -39.45 17.83 6.63
C ALA A 844 -40.29 18.00 5.35
N GLY A 845 -39.94 17.32 4.26
CA GLY A 845 -40.71 17.34 3.01
C GLY A 845 -42.13 16.78 3.14
N ARG A 846 -42.36 15.88 4.11
CA ARG A 846 -43.69 15.38 4.46
C ARG A 846 -44.50 16.39 5.29
N ILE A 847 -43.84 17.13 6.16
CA ILE A 847 -44.44 18.06 7.13
C ILE A 847 -44.78 19.42 6.50
N PHE A 848 -43.83 20.02 5.78
CA PHE A 848 -43.96 21.37 5.22
C PHE A 848 -44.74 21.37 3.89
N PRO A 849 -45.52 22.42 3.60
CA PRO A 849 -46.25 22.52 2.33
C PRO A 849 -45.27 22.72 1.16
N GLY A 850 -45.47 21.97 0.06
CA GLY A 850 -44.61 22.04 -1.12
C GLY A 850 -44.70 23.32 -1.97
N ARG A 851 -45.50 24.32 -1.56
CA ARG A 851 -45.66 25.61 -2.27
C ARG A 851 -45.67 26.77 -1.29
N LEU A 852 -44.96 27.85 -1.63
CA LEU A 852 -44.83 29.05 -0.77
C LEU A 852 -46.20 29.66 -0.40
N ALA A 853 -47.12 29.77 -1.35
CA ALA A 853 -48.46 30.33 -1.11
C ALA A 853 -49.31 29.51 -0.12
N ALA A 854 -48.97 28.24 0.11
CA ALA A 854 -49.65 27.40 1.08
C ALA A 854 -49.08 27.55 2.49
N LEU A 855 -47.92 28.22 2.67
CA LEU A 855 -47.29 28.41 3.96
C LEU A 855 -48.07 29.40 4.83
N ASP A 856 -48.64 30.46 4.24
CA ASP A 856 -49.38 31.51 4.97
C ASP A 856 -50.64 30.98 5.69
N ALA A 857 -51.22 29.89 5.18
CA ALA A 857 -52.39 29.22 5.77
C ALA A 857 -52.05 27.87 6.44
N TRP A 858 -50.76 27.50 6.51
CA TRP A 858 -50.33 26.23 7.06
C TRP A 858 -50.15 26.32 8.57
N THR A 859 -50.80 25.41 9.29
CA THR A 859 -50.55 25.21 10.72
C THR A 859 -49.74 23.93 10.88
N PRO A 860 -48.59 23.97 11.59
CA PRO A 860 -47.75 22.80 11.76
C PRO A 860 -48.49 21.68 12.51
N PRO A 861 -48.23 20.39 12.19
CA PRO A 861 -48.92 19.26 12.80
C PRO A 861 -48.87 19.24 14.34
N TRP A 862 -47.77 19.68 14.94
CA TRP A 862 -47.58 19.75 16.39
C TRP A 862 -48.32 20.90 17.09
N ARG A 863 -48.97 21.81 16.34
CA ARG A 863 -49.89 22.83 16.90
C ARG A 863 -51.36 22.49 16.67
N MET A 864 -51.65 21.43 15.90
CA MET A 864 -53.01 20.94 15.77
C MET A 864 -53.40 20.23 17.07
N PRO A 865 -54.66 20.36 17.53
CA PRO A 865 -55.15 19.57 18.65
C PRO A 865 -54.92 18.08 18.35
N GLU A 866 -54.41 17.33 19.33
CA GLU A 866 -54.25 15.89 19.22
C GLU A 866 -55.65 15.31 19.00
N ALA A 867 -55.94 14.90 17.76
CA ALA A 867 -57.22 14.29 17.45
C ALA A 867 -57.25 12.94 18.15
N ASP A 868 -58.18 12.76 19.08
CA ASP A 868 -58.35 11.49 19.78
C ASP A 868 -58.44 10.36 18.73
N PRO A 869 -57.52 9.38 18.74
CA PRO A 869 -57.56 8.25 17.82
C PRO A 869 -58.83 7.41 18.00
N PHE A 870 -59.56 7.58 19.10
CA PHE A 870 -60.86 6.96 19.39
C PHE A 870 -62.06 7.88 19.13
N ALA A 871 -61.86 9.17 18.80
CA ALA A 871 -62.95 10.01 18.34
C ALA A 871 -63.47 9.44 17.02
N ALA A 872 -64.71 8.96 17.04
CA ALA A 872 -65.35 8.32 15.91
C ALA A 872 -65.26 9.22 14.67
N LYS A 873 -64.39 8.84 13.72
CA LYS A 873 -64.38 9.48 12.40
C LYS A 873 -65.79 9.33 11.79
N PRO A 874 -66.37 10.39 11.22
CA PRO A 874 -67.59 10.24 10.44
C PRO A 874 -67.29 9.25 9.32
N VAL A 875 -68.09 8.19 9.26
CA VAL A 875 -67.93 7.07 8.33
C VAL A 875 -68.11 7.58 6.90
N ALA A 876 -67.01 8.00 6.26
CA ALA A 876 -66.95 8.11 4.82
C ALA A 876 -66.92 6.68 4.26
N GLY A 877 -67.97 6.29 3.55
CA GLY A 877 -68.27 4.92 3.17
C GLY A 877 -67.12 4.17 2.49
N VAL A 878 -66.41 3.33 3.24
CA VAL A 878 -65.53 2.29 2.71
C VAL A 878 -66.35 1.00 2.55
N ARG A 879 -67.15 0.92 1.49
CA ARG A 879 -67.92 -0.30 1.12
C ARG A 879 -67.21 -1.24 0.15
N ARG A 880 -65.91 -1.09 -0.10
CA ARG A 880 -65.20 -1.96 -1.08
C ARG A 880 -64.57 -3.22 -0.47
N GLY A 881 -64.03 -3.17 0.74
CA GLY A 881 -63.36 -4.33 1.37
C GLY A 881 -64.33 -5.44 1.80
N ALA A 882 -65.46 -5.06 2.40
CA ALA A 882 -66.49 -6.03 2.83
C ALA A 882 -67.14 -6.76 1.64
N ALA A 883 -67.29 -6.08 0.50
CA ALA A 883 -67.92 -6.64 -0.70
C ALA A 883 -67.14 -7.85 -1.27
N LEU A 884 -65.80 -7.81 -1.22
CA LEU A 884 -64.93 -8.89 -1.71
C LEU A 884 -65.07 -10.16 -0.86
N LEU A 885 -65.12 -10.00 0.47
CA LEU A 885 -65.26 -11.11 1.42
C LEU A 885 -66.67 -11.72 1.36
N THR A 886 -67.71 -10.92 1.13
CA THR A 886 -69.05 -11.45 0.83
C THR A 886 -69.15 -12.11 -0.54
N ALA A 887 -68.39 -11.68 -1.55
CA ALA A 887 -68.42 -12.26 -2.89
C ALA A 887 -67.62 -13.57 -2.99
N HIS A 888 -66.64 -13.79 -2.10
CA HIS A 888 -65.75 -14.96 -2.09
C HIS A 888 -65.57 -15.54 -0.67
N PRO A 889 -66.62 -16.14 -0.07
CA PRO A 889 -66.59 -16.60 1.33
C PRO A 889 -65.72 -17.84 1.56
N ALA A 890 -65.35 -18.57 0.51
CA ALA A 890 -64.62 -19.84 0.60
C ALA A 890 -63.30 -19.75 1.39
N THR A 891 -62.60 -18.62 1.32
CA THR A 891 -61.36 -18.41 2.09
C THR A 891 -61.67 -18.21 3.58
N CYS A 892 -62.76 -17.50 3.90
CA CYS A 892 -63.23 -17.30 5.27
C CYS A 892 -63.77 -18.60 5.88
N ASP A 893 -64.48 -19.41 5.08
CA ASP A 893 -65.00 -20.72 5.50
C ASP A 893 -63.86 -21.74 5.75
N ALA A 894 -62.81 -21.71 4.93
CA ALA A 894 -61.63 -22.56 5.14
C ALA A 894 -60.91 -22.19 6.45
N VAL A 895 -60.77 -20.90 6.76
CA VAL A 895 -60.19 -20.42 8.02
C VAL A 895 -61.10 -20.76 9.20
N ALA A 896 -62.42 -20.61 9.07
CA ALA A 896 -63.39 -21.01 10.09
C ALA A 896 -63.30 -22.51 10.40
N GLY A 897 -63.13 -23.35 9.38
CA GLY A 897 -62.91 -24.79 9.53
C GLY A 897 -61.60 -25.13 10.27
N VAL A 898 -60.50 -24.43 9.97
CA VAL A 898 -59.22 -24.59 10.70
C VAL A 898 -59.35 -24.18 12.18
N LEU A 899 -60.20 -23.19 12.46
CA LEU A 899 -60.45 -22.67 13.81
C LEU A 899 -61.59 -23.39 14.55
N GLY A 900 -62.16 -24.45 13.98
CA GLY A 900 -63.23 -25.26 14.61
C GLY A 900 -64.57 -24.55 14.73
N CYS A 901 -64.82 -23.50 13.94
CA CYS A 901 -66.09 -22.79 13.92
C CYS A 901 -67.06 -23.45 12.93
N GLU A 902 -68.13 -24.06 13.42
CA GLU A 902 -69.09 -24.84 12.60
C GLU A 902 -70.05 -24.00 11.75
N GLY A 903 -69.99 -22.66 11.87
CA GLY A 903 -70.79 -21.74 11.05
C GLY A 903 -69.94 -21.09 9.96
N GLY A 904 -70.25 -21.38 8.69
CA GLY A 904 -69.68 -20.66 7.56
C GLY A 904 -70.05 -19.17 7.56
N TRP A 905 -69.34 -18.38 6.76
CA TRP A 905 -69.51 -16.93 6.61
C TRP A 905 -70.90 -16.60 6.05
N ALA A 906 -71.78 -16.03 6.88
CA ALA A 906 -73.11 -15.58 6.49
C ALA A 906 -73.18 -14.04 6.40
N PRO A 907 -73.70 -13.46 5.31
CA PRO A 907 -73.98 -12.03 5.25
C PRO A 907 -75.13 -11.66 6.19
N SER A 908 -74.91 -10.69 7.08
CA SER A 908 -75.93 -10.21 8.02
C SER A 908 -76.80 -9.13 7.37
N GLU A 909 -78.06 -9.43 7.05
CA GLU A 909 -79.04 -8.45 6.55
C GLU A 909 -79.81 -7.68 7.65
N ALA A 910 -79.39 -7.76 8.91
CA ALA A 910 -79.96 -6.95 9.99
C ALA A 910 -78.89 -6.43 10.96
N PRO A 911 -79.05 -5.21 11.53
CA PRO A 911 -78.16 -4.71 12.58
C PRO A 911 -78.49 -5.44 13.89
N ALA A 912 -77.84 -6.57 14.13
CA ALA A 912 -78.07 -7.35 15.33
C ALA A 912 -77.10 -6.92 16.45
N ALA A 913 -77.67 -6.41 17.55
CA ALA A 913 -77.00 -6.32 18.85
C ALA A 913 -76.64 -7.74 19.31
N ARG A 914 -75.40 -8.19 19.08
CA ARG A 914 -74.95 -9.56 19.42
C ARG A 914 -73.61 -9.63 20.15
N GLY A 915 -73.24 -8.59 20.90
CA GLY A 915 -72.16 -8.71 21.90
C GLY A 915 -72.60 -9.38 23.21
N VAL A 916 -73.90 -9.29 23.56
CA VAL A 916 -74.42 -9.71 24.88
C VAL A 916 -74.42 -11.23 25.06
N GLY A 917 -74.58 -12.00 23.98
CA GLY A 917 -74.57 -13.48 24.04
C GLY A 917 -73.19 -14.05 24.37
N LEU A 918 -72.11 -13.39 23.92
CA LEU A 918 -70.73 -13.79 24.20
C LEU A 918 -70.37 -13.60 25.68
N LEU A 919 -70.87 -12.54 26.30
CA LEU A 919 -70.66 -12.26 27.72
C LEU A 919 -71.35 -13.30 28.63
N ALA A 920 -72.48 -13.85 28.19
CA ALA A 920 -73.16 -14.94 28.87
C ALA A 920 -72.50 -16.31 28.63
N ALA A 921 -71.89 -16.52 27.46
CA ALA A 921 -71.22 -17.77 27.09
C ALA A 921 -69.81 -17.93 27.71
N TYR A 922 -69.13 -16.81 28.01
CA TYR A 922 -67.77 -16.78 28.56
C TYR A 922 -67.67 -15.93 29.85
N PRO A 923 -68.36 -16.32 30.94
CA PRO A 923 -68.39 -15.54 32.19
C PRO A 923 -67.01 -15.39 32.84
N ALA A 924 -66.09 -16.34 32.63
CA ALA A 924 -64.73 -16.27 33.15
C ALA A 924 -63.94 -15.03 32.67
N ALA A 925 -64.22 -14.54 31.45
CA ALA A 925 -63.63 -13.31 30.94
C ALA A 925 -64.20 -12.07 31.67
N CYS A 926 -65.48 -12.10 32.01
CA CYS A 926 -66.14 -11.04 32.78
C CYS A 926 -65.66 -11.05 34.25
N ASP A 927 -65.46 -12.23 34.84
CA ASP A 927 -64.93 -12.40 36.19
C ASP A 927 -63.46 -11.93 36.29
N ALA A 928 -62.64 -12.21 35.27
CA ALA A 928 -61.26 -11.73 35.20
C ALA A 928 -61.18 -10.19 35.15
N VAL A 929 -62.07 -9.56 34.39
CA VAL A 929 -62.18 -8.09 34.33
C VAL A 929 -62.71 -7.51 35.64
N ALA A 930 -63.70 -8.17 36.27
CA ALA A 930 -64.20 -7.78 37.59
C ALA A 930 -63.12 -7.87 38.67
N GLY A 931 -62.26 -8.89 38.62
CA GLY A 931 -61.10 -9.03 39.50
C GLY A 931 -60.06 -7.92 39.29
N LEU A 932 -59.76 -7.56 38.04
CA LEU A 932 -58.89 -6.42 37.69
C LEU A 932 -59.44 -5.07 38.18
N LEU A 933 -60.76 -4.94 38.28
CA LEU A 933 -61.45 -3.74 38.77
C LEU A 933 -61.71 -3.74 40.30
N GLY A 934 -61.23 -4.75 41.02
CA GLY A 934 -61.34 -4.85 42.47
C GLY A 934 -62.71 -5.31 43.00
N CYS A 935 -63.55 -5.93 42.16
CA CYS A 935 -64.82 -6.49 42.57
C CYS A 935 -64.63 -7.90 43.16
N ALA A 936 -65.17 -8.16 44.36
CA ALA A 936 -64.98 -9.42 45.09
C ALA A 936 -66.06 -10.50 44.83
N GLU A 937 -67.07 -10.22 44.00
CA GLU A 937 -68.17 -11.14 43.69
C GLU A 937 -68.09 -11.62 42.23
N ALA A 938 -68.51 -12.87 41.99
CA ALA A 938 -68.58 -13.46 40.64
C ALA A 938 -69.79 -12.94 39.86
N TRP A 939 -69.66 -12.88 38.54
CA TRP A 939 -70.70 -12.42 37.61
C TRP A 939 -71.89 -13.38 37.57
N VAL A 940 -73.06 -12.95 38.07
CA VAL A 940 -74.30 -13.74 38.07
C VAL A 940 -75.32 -13.17 37.08
N THR A 941 -75.80 -14.00 36.17
CA THR A 941 -76.90 -13.68 35.25
C THR A 941 -78.26 -13.90 35.91
N ALA A 942 -78.96 -12.83 36.27
CA ALA A 942 -80.33 -12.91 36.80
C ALA A 942 -81.35 -12.42 35.76
N GLY A 943 -81.98 -13.35 35.03
CA GLY A 943 -83.18 -13.10 34.22
C GLY A 943 -82.97 -12.37 32.88
N PRO A 944 -84.04 -12.18 32.08
CA PRO A 944 -83.97 -11.70 30.69
C PRO A 944 -83.85 -10.17 30.59
N GLY A 945 -83.02 -9.57 31.43
CA GLY A 945 -82.64 -8.17 31.40
C GLY A 945 -81.38 -7.96 32.24
N PRO A 946 -80.35 -7.26 31.76
CA PRO A 946 -79.10 -7.14 32.49
C PRO A 946 -79.31 -6.32 33.77
N SER A 947 -78.95 -6.91 34.91
CA SER A 947 -78.92 -6.30 36.25
C SER A 947 -77.87 -5.19 36.43
N GLY A 948 -77.39 -4.58 35.33
CA GLY A 948 -76.40 -3.49 35.35
C GLY A 948 -76.88 -2.22 36.05
N ALA A 949 -78.19 -2.04 36.21
CA ALA A 949 -78.77 -0.92 36.96
C ALA A 949 -78.43 -0.95 38.47
N VAL A 950 -78.17 -2.13 39.04
CA VAL A 950 -77.81 -2.25 40.47
C VAL A 950 -76.32 -1.98 40.70
N LEU A 951 -75.45 -2.40 39.76
CA LEU A 951 -74.00 -2.14 39.79
C LEU A 951 -73.65 -0.66 39.60
N THR A 952 -74.36 0.03 38.69
CA THR A 952 -74.17 1.46 38.41
C THR A 952 -74.60 2.37 39.57
N SER A 953 -75.53 1.91 40.43
CA SER A 953 -75.96 2.66 41.62
C SER A 953 -75.02 2.54 42.83
N ARG A 954 -74.15 1.51 42.87
CA ARG A 954 -73.26 1.23 44.01
C ARG A 954 -71.81 1.67 43.81
N HIS A 955 -71.35 1.78 42.56
CA HIS A 955 -69.99 2.22 42.22
C HIS A 955 -70.03 3.32 41.13
N PRO A 956 -70.38 4.56 41.49
CA PRO A 956 -70.59 5.65 40.53
C PRO A 956 -69.32 6.04 39.75
N ALA A 957 -68.12 5.81 40.32
CA ALA A 957 -66.85 6.03 39.62
C ALA A 957 -66.62 5.03 38.46
N THR A 958 -67.06 3.78 38.63
CA THR A 958 -66.92 2.71 37.63
C THR A 958 -67.98 2.82 36.52
N ALA A 959 -69.15 3.37 36.83
CA ALA A 959 -70.17 3.70 35.82
C ALA A 959 -69.71 4.83 34.87
N GLY A 960 -68.94 5.80 35.38
CA GLY A 960 -68.33 6.85 34.55
C GLY A 960 -67.30 6.29 33.57
N ALA A 961 -66.47 5.35 34.00
CA ALA A 961 -65.45 4.70 33.17
C ALA A 961 -66.04 3.72 32.13
N LEU A 962 -67.17 3.08 32.43
CA LEU A 962 -67.85 2.18 31.48
C LEU A 962 -68.69 2.97 30.45
N ALA A 963 -69.22 4.13 30.83
CA ALA A 963 -69.92 5.04 29.91
C ALA A 963 -68.96 5.60 28.87
N SER A 964 -67.78 6.10 29.25
CA SER A 964 -66.76 6.59 28.31
C SER A 964 -66.25 5.49 27.36
N LEU A 965 -66.12 4.25 27.83
CA LEU A 965 -65.78 3.09 26.99
C LEU A 965 -66.87 2.69 25.98
N LEU A 966 -68.14 3.04 26.21
CA LEU A 966 -69.28 2.67 25.36
C LEU A 966 -69.83 3.84 24.52
N THR A 967 -69.62 5.08 24.92
CA THR A 967 -70.09 6.27 24.19
C THR A 967 -69.00 7.00 23.42
N GLY A 968 -67.72 6.68 23.63
CA GLY A 968 -66.62 7.26 22.85
C GLY A 968 -66.55 8.79 22.96
N ASP A 969 -66.56 9.29 24.19
CA ASP A 969 -66.16 10.66 24.55
C ASP A 969 -64.95 10.59 25.50
#